data_AF-A0A956ZWS9-F1
#
_entry.id   AF-A0A956ZWS9-F1
#
_cell.length_a   1.000
_cell.length_b   1.000
_cell.length_c   1.000
_cell.angle_alpha   90.00
_cell.angle_beta   90.00
_cell.angle_gamma   90.00
#
_symmetry.space_group_name_H-M   'P 1'
#
loop_
_entity.id
_entity.type
_entity.pdbx_description
1 polymer ?
#
loop_
_entity_poly.entity_id
_entity_poly.type
_entity_poly.pdbx_seq_one_letter_code
_entity_poly.pdbx_strand_id
1 'polypeptide(L)'
;MRNLLYLFLLIMLSACGGSSLPLNPDFQVEQTDSLSIFLDASASSPSTEIISYDWNLGNGKTASGKQLNYSYSEPGTYLVELTITNKAMESQKLSKQISLIDTSTAQTLTQAEPQSSFIIDNTSKQNLSWQLLWSQSSDNPQQGDWFSANPKSGQLAAGKQQEVVLTLKSNLKSGAYKANLTLEYNGGMQRFAISALVGQSTFSLRTNPDYSQEPRYTLEAGKGGIVDIVIDRNEGFSDEVALSLVGAPQGVTASFSPQSTTGSSSVLELSVANTVAAGDYDLVLKGVSAQGQTATSSLLVRVINTQNNFGLSLNPAGLELNPGETSKLTLTVNRNKFTQPVQITDNGKPDGVSLSYSENPVDKSTEISLSVAATTQPGDYFINFWGQAGGQSSSVNLNLTVKSKDAGNGKIIGSVTTDNSLIGIKSLSSTNLSSLSQPLTKIPLTPNYAPGQVLVKYKSSALTQLSLQGLDQVDRFAVLRDNLEQRHGLSLQKLQSLGQVELLQTNLADAKTVAEQLSSDPAIEYAEPNYYLYTLGIPNDPRLSEQWHLSAAGLPVAWEIEKGSSRSVIVAVIDSGFDLSHPDLASQFVKGYDFCGATNCANGTGDSDPSNGDSFNSHGTHVAGIIAAAGNNNLGVAGVAYGNKVKILPVKIFSDYGEGATVSNFINGIRWSVGLSVDGVPANVNPARVINMSLGAYFDSKSIQTVIDEARNEGALLIAATGNDGIAKVMSPAAADNVLGVGSINPSFKRSCFSNYGSDSTLGPGKVDLVAPGGDGAGCANVGILSTLPGGQYGLLAGTSMAAPVVAGIAALVLAQNPNLTVAQVEQKLLSSSYFDGSYMKATEYGAGVLRADLALGLPGPGTQVSISASGSLDSALDSVTLDLYGGSSSFSLSGLVPDKYTVEAVAAGAKYQLKGANGVNLTAGETESRVLSIK
;
A
#
# COMPACT_ATOMS: atom_id res chain seq x y z
N MET A 1 72.92 64.23 -2.25
CA MET A 1 73.50 62.86 -2.13
C MET A 1 72.54 61.79 -1.58
N ARG A 2 71.29 62.09 -1.21
CA ARG A 2 70.32 61.06 -0.77
C ARG A 2 69.27 60.66 -1.83
N ASN A 3 69.19 61.39 -2.94
CA ASN A 3 68.31 61.07 -4.09
C ASN A 3 69.04 60.44 -5.29
N LEU A 4 70.36 60.22 -5.20
CA LEU A 4 71.12 59.45 -6.21
C LEU A 4 71.19 57.95 -5.87
N LEU A 5 70.93 57.57 -4.62
CA LEU A 5 70.88 56.16 -4.19
C LEU A 5 69.55 55.47 -4.55
N TYR A 6 68.46 56.22 -4.73
CA TYR A 6 67.18 55.66 -5.17
C TYR A 6 67.09 55.48 -6.69
N LEU A 7 67.86 56.24 -7.47
CA LEU A 7 67.90 56.07 -8.94
C LEU A 7 68.88 54.96 -9.38
N PHE A 8 69.92 54.67 -8.59
CA PHE A 8 70.81 53.53 -8.83
C PHE A 8 70.22 52.18 -8.39
N LEU A 9 69.18 52.18 -7.53
CA LEU A 9 68.46 50.96 -7.15
C LEU A 9 67.26 50.67 -8.06
N LEU A 10 66.79 51.64 -8.87
CA LEU A 10 65.71 51.42 -9.84
C LEU A 10 66.19 51.10 -11.28
N ILE A 11 67.47 51.30 -11.60
CA ILE A 11 68.02 50.99 -12.94
C ILE A 11 68.80 49.65 -12.96
N MET A 12 68.96 48.97 -11.81
CA MET A 12 69.49 47.60 -11.71
C MET A 12 68.40 46.52 -11.55
N LEU A 13 67.14 46.83 -11.90
CA LEU A 13 66.02 45.89 -11.92
C LEU A 13 65.39 45.75 -13.32
N SER A 14 66.17 46.02 -14.37
CA SER A 14 65.70 45.92 -15.76
C SER A 14 66.74 45.33 -16.72
N ALA A 15 67.66 44.48 -16.25
CA ALA A 15 68.54 43.70 -17.12
C ALA A 15 69.26 42.55 -16.37
N CYS A 16 68.52 41.59 -15.84
CA CYS A 16 69.02 40.21 -15.79
C CYS A 16 67.80 39.30 -15.75
N GLY A 17 67.63 38.51 -16.80
CA GLY A 17 66.57 37.51 -16.89
C GLY A 17 66.59 36.66 -15.64
N GLY A 18 65.49 36.71 -14.88
CA GLY A 18 65.19 35.69 -13.91
C GLY A 18 65.21 34.38 -14.68
N SER A 19 66.19 33.53 -14.38
CA SER A 19 66.09 32.13 -14.74
C SER A 19 64.84 31.65 -14.03
N SER A 20 63.77 31.43 -14.80
CA SER A 20 62.65 30.63 -14.33
C SER A 20 63.25 29.35 -13.76
N LEU A 21 62.81 28.96 -12.57
CA LEU A 21 63.20 27.66 -12.04
C LEU A 21 62.79 26.61 -13.09
N PRO A 22 63.67 25.64 -13.41
CA PRO A 22 63.41 24.70 -14.49
C PRO A 22 62.09 23.98 -14.23
N LEU A 23 61.17 24.06 -15.18
CA LEU A 23 59.89 23.37 -15.11
C LEU A 23 60.13 21.87 -15.08
N ASN A 24 59.60 21.21 -14.05
CA ASN A 24 59.67 19.78 -13.88
C ASN A 24 58.24 19.19 -13.88
N PRO A 25 57.72 18.79 -15.06
CA PRO A 25 56.45 18.09 -15.15
C PRO A 25 56.54 16.74 -14.45
N ASP A 26 55.57 16.44 -13.60
CA ASP A 26 55.36 15.12 -13.02
C ASP A 26 53.88 14.87 -12.79
N PHE A 27 53.47 13.63 -12.96
CA PHE A 27 52.10 13.19 -12.75
C PHE A 27 51.99 11.73 -12.36
N GLN A 28 50.95 11.41 -11.59
CA GLN A 28 50.58 10.05 -11.27
C GLN A 28 49.45 9.58 -12.17
N VAL A 29 49.43 8.29 -12.45
CA VAL A 29 48.36 7.61 -13.18
C VAL A 29 47.80 6.52 -12.28
N GLU A 30 46.50 6.53 -12.07
CA GLU A 30 45.79 5.48 -11.38
C GLU A 30 44.71 4.93 -12.32
N GLN A 31 44.67 3.62 -12.53
CA GLN A 31 43.56 3.01 -13.27
C GLN A 31 42.38 2.85 -12.31
N THR A 32 41.26 3.51 -12.60
CA THR A 32 40.06 3.55 -11.75
C THR A 32 39.02 2.51 -12.14
N ASP A 33 39.05 2.02 -13.39
CA ASP A 33 38.22 0.92 -13.90
C ASP A 33 38.87 0.27 -15.14
N SER A 34 38.25 -0.75 -15.75
CA SER A 34 38.78 -1.56 -16.87
C SER A 34 39.36 -0.74 -18.02
N LEU A 35 38.72 0.38 -18.38
CA LEU A 35 39.19 1.32 -19.41
C LEU A 35 39.29 2.77 -18.92
N SER A 36 39.21 3.01 -17.59
CA SER A 36 39.20 4.35 -17.01
C SER A 36 40.45 4.63 -16.18
N ILE A 37 40.99 5.83 -16.31
CA ILE A 37 42.14 6.30 -15.55
C ILE A 37 41.85 7.64 -14.86
N PHE A 38 42.51 7.86 -13.74
CA PHE A 38 42.69 9.14 -13.08
C PHE A 38 44.13 9.62 -13.27
N LEU A 39 44.30 10.86 -13.68
CA LEU A 39 45.58 11.53 -13.91
C LEU A 39 45.71 12.70 -12.93
N ASP A 40 46.83 12.78 -12.23
CA ASP A 40 47.11 13.85 -11.27
C ASP A 40 48.49 14.46 -11.47
N ALA A 41 48.55 15.71 -11.96
CA ALA A 41 49.78 16.47 -12.19
C ALA A 41 50.22 17.31 -10.99
N SER A 42 49.67 17.09 -9.80
CA SER A 42 49.93 17.93 -8.62
C SER A 42 51.37 17.97 -8.14
N ALA A 43 52.18 16.97 -8.50
CA ALA A 43 53.60 16.91 -8.20
C ALA A 43 54.48 17.78 -9.12
N SER A 44 53.92 18.32 -10.21
CA SER A 44 54.65 19.21 -11.13
C SER A 44 55.13 20.48 -10.43
N SER A 45 56.37 20.90 -10.72
CA SER A 45 57.04 21.99 -10.02
C SER A 45 57.75 23.00 -10.94
N PRO A 46 57.92 24.26 -10.49
CA PRO A 46 57.32 24.85 -9.29
C PRO A 46 55.82 25.13 -9.49
N SER A 47 54.97 24.60 -8.60
CA SER A 47 53.51 24.64 -8.76
C SER A 47 52.91 26.05 -8.74
N THR A 48 53.62 27.02 -8.17
CA THR A 48 53.19 28.43 -8.07
C THR A 48 53.38 29.23 -9.36
N GLU A 49 54.14 28.71 -10.32
CA GLU A 49 54.44 29.39 -11.59
C GLU A 49 53.69 28.80 -12.79
N ILE A 50 53.12 27.60 -12.65
CA ILE A 50 52.40 26.88 -13.71
C ILE A 50 51.01 27.51 -13.91
N ILE A 51 50.67 27.80 -15.16
CA ILE A 51 49.37 28.37 -15.57
C ILE A 51 48.53 27.41 -16.41
N SER A 52 49.13 26.40 -17.05
CA SER A 52 48.39 25.38 -17.80
C SER A 52 48.94 23.97 -17.57
N TYR A 53 48.02 23.01 -17.64
CA TYR A 53 48.26 21.57 -17.64
C TYR A 53 47.50 20.99 -18.81
N ASP A 54 48.24 20.65 -19.87
CA ASP A 54 47.68 20.19 -21.13
C ASP A 54 48.09 18.73 -21.39
N TRP A 55 47.12 17.89 -21.68
CA TRP A 55 47.28 16.45 -21.83
C TRP A 55 47.08 16.02 -23.27
N ASN A 56 47.99 15.17 -23.76
CA ASN A 56 47.72 14.30 -24.90
C ASN A 56 47.53 12.89 -24.35
N LEU A 57 46.35 12.31 -24.59
CA LEU A 57 45.95 11.05 -23.98
C LEU A 57 46.42 9.83 -24.78
N GLY A 58 47.22 10.03 -25.83
CA GLY A 58 47.84 8.95 -26.60
C GLY A 58 46.89 8.24 -27.58
N ASN A 59 45.60 8.60 -27.62
CA ASN A 59 44.60 8.10 -28.57
C ASN A 59 44.09 9.18 -29.55
N GLY A 60 44.86 10.25 -29.73
CA GLY A 60 44.49 11.39 -30.58
C GLY A 60 43.55 12.40 -29.92
N LYS A 61 43.10 12.16 -28.68
CA LYS A 61 42.36 13.15 -27.89
C LYS A 61 43.28 13.92 -26.95
N THR A 62 42.90 15.17 -26.70
CA THR A 62 43.56 16.05 -25.72
C THR A 62 42.60 16.45 -24.62
N ALA A 63 43.15 16.84 -23.48
CA ALA A 63 42.38 17.37 -22.34
C ALA A 63 43.22 18.42 -21.60
N SER A 64 42.60 19.17 -20.70
CA SER A 64 43.30 20.15 -19.86
C SER A 64 42.78 20.10 -18.42
N GLY A 65 43.65 20.49 -17.49
CA GLY A 65 43.35 20.48 -16.06
C GLY A 65 44.43 19.79 -15.24
N LYS A 66 44.58 20.21 -13.99
CA LYS A 66 45.59 19.68 -13.06
C LYS A 66 45.33 18.22 -12.68
N GLN A 67 44.05 17.83 -12.63
CA GLN A 67 43.57 16.48 -12.37
C GLN A 67 42.45 16.14 -13.36
N LEU A 68 42.37 14.89 -13.81
CA LEU A 68 41.45 14.45 -14.87
C LEU A 68 41.08 12.97 -14.71
N ASN A 69 39.78 12.65 -14.86
CA ASN A 69 39.31 11.29 -15.12
C ASN A 69 39.05 11.10 -16.62
N TYR A 70 39.52 10.00 -17.21
CA TYR A 70 39.33 9.72 -18.62
C TYR A 70 39.12 8.24 -18.92
N SER A 71 38.18 7.94 -19.82
CA SER A 71 37.86 6.57 -20.25
C SER A 71 38.23 6.36 -21.72
N TYR A 72 38.97 5.29 -22.01
CA TYR A 72 39.31 4.84 -23.35
C TYR A 72 38.21 3.95 -23.91
N SER A 73 38.05 3.96 -25.24
CA SER A 73 37.05 3.14 -25.93
C SER A 73 37.53 1.74 -26.26
N GLU A 74 38.84 1.48 -26.20
CA GLU A 74 39.46 0.21 -26.53
C GLU A 74 40.64 -0.05 -25.56
N PRO A 75 41.00 -1.32 -25.29
CA PRO A 75 42.25 -1.64 -24.61
C PRO A 75 43.44 -1.38 -25.53
N GLY A 76 44.59 -1.07 -24.96
CA GLY A 76 45.78 -0.75 -25.73
C GLY A 76 46.85 -0.04 -24.91
N THR A 77 47.99 0.20 -25.54
CA THR A 77 49.06 0.98 -24.93
C THR A 77 49.05 2.41 -25.45
N TYR A 78 48.89 3.37 -24.55
CA TYR A 78 48.79 4.79 -24.84
C TYR A 78 50.01 5.52 -24.27
N LEU A 79 50.62 6.39 -25.06
CA LEU A 79 51.64 7.31 -24.57
C LEU A 79 50.94 8.58 -24.10
N VAL A 80 50.73 8.70 -22.80
CA VAL A 80 50.11 9.89 -22.20
C VAL A 80 51.21 10.93 -21.96
N GLU A 81 51.01 12.13 -22.47
CA GLU A 81 51.96 13.23 -22.36
C GLU A 81 51.31 14.41 -21.63
N LEU A 82 51.95 14.86 -20.56
CA LEU A 82 51.65 16.10 -19.88
C LEU A 82 52.59 17.19 -20.40
N THR A 83 52.00 18.32 -20.79
CA THR A 83 52.72 19.58 -21.02
C THR A 83 52.30 20.58 -19.94
N ILE A 84 53.26 21.10 -19.18
CA ILE A 84 53.01 22.22 -18.26
C ILE A 84 53.59 23.50 -18.86
N THR A 85 52.89 24.62 -18.69
CA THR A 85 53.35 25.95 -19.14
C THR A 85 53.35 26.95 -17.99
N ASN A 86 54.40 27.75 -17.86
CA ASN A 86 54.51 28.78 -16.82
C ASN A 86 54.06 30.18 -17.29
N LYS A 87 54.04 31.15 -16.37
CA LYS A 87 53.73 32.57 -16.65
C LYS A 87 54.67 33.24 -17.65
N ALA A 88 55.87 32.73 -17.84
CA ALA A 88 56.83 33.20 -18.84
C ALA A 88 56.59 32.57 -20.23
N MET A 89 55.53 31.79 -20.39
CA MET A 89 55.16 31.05 -21.62
C MET A 89 56.18 29.97 -22.02
N GLU A 90 56.96 29.48 -21.07
CA GLU A 90 57.85 28.35 -21.28
C GLU A 90 57.11 27.05 -20.96
N SER A 91 57.33 26.01 -21.76
CA SER A 91 56.68 24.72 -21.59
C SER A 91 57.69 23.59 -21.45
N GLN A 92 57.38 22.62 -20.60
CA GLN A 92 58.12 21.36 -20.47
C GLN A 92 57.16 20.18 -20.52
N LYS A 93 57.67 19.05 -21.00
CA LYS A 93 56.87 17.84 -21.27
C LYS A 93 57.38 16.64 -20.52
N LEU A 94 56.44 15.81 -20.05
CA LEU A 94 56.72 14.46 -19.58
C LEU A 94 55.74 13.49 -20.22
N SER A 95 56.27 12.41 -20.80
CA SER A 95 55.46 11.32 -21.35
C SER A 95 55.60 10.07 -20.49
N LYS A 96 54.48 9.44 -20.15
CA LYS A 96 54.44 8.12 -19.51
C LYS A 96 53.62 7.17 -20.38
N GLN A 97 54.14 5.98 -20.61
CA GLN A 97 53.43 4.93 -21.33
C GLN A 97 52.51 4.20 -20.36
N ILE A 98 51.24 4.09 -20.72
CA ILE A 98 50.22 3.39 -19.95
C ILE A 98 49.67 2.25 -20.81
N SER A 99 49.50 1.06 -20.25
CA SER A 99 48.91 -0.08 -20.95
C SER A 99 47.60 -0.43 -20.27
N LEU A 100 46.50 -0.25 -21.00
CA LEU A 100 45.16 -0.62 -20.58
C LEU A 100 44.81 -1.97 -21.18
N ILE A 101 44.37 -2.90 -20.34
CA ILE A 101 43.93 -4.24 -20.73
C ILE A 101 42.47 -4.37 -20.28
N ASP A 102 41.59 -4.79 -21.18
CA ASP A 102 40.20 -5.05 -20.83
C ASP A 102 40.12 -6.30 -19.95
N THR A 103 39.61 -6.13 -18.73
CA THR A 103 39.61 -7.16 -17.69
C THR A 103 38.27 -7.22 -16.97
N SER A 104 37.16 -6.90 -17.66
CA SER A 104 35.82 -6.93 -17.08
C SER A 104 35.33 -8.36 -16.75
N THR A 105 35.92 -9.03 -15.77
CA THR A 105 35.29 -10.11 -15.01
C THR A 105 35.97 -10.27 -13.64
N ALA A 106 35.24 -9.96 -12.56
CA ALA A 106 35.56 -10.51 -11.25
C ALA A 106 35.46 -12.05 -11.34
N GLN A 107 36.54 -12.75 -11.02
CA GLN A 107 36.56 -14.22 -11.12
C GLN A 107 35.90 -14.81 -9.87
N THR A 108 34.74 -15.44 -10.06
CA THR A 108 34.00 -16.12 -8.98
C THR A 108 34.16 -17.62 -9.14
N LEU A 109 34.78 -18.25 -8.15
CA LEU A 109 34.96 -19.70 -8.09
C LEU A 109 33.96 -20.31 -7.10
N THR A 110 33.48 -21.51 -7.38
CA THR A 110 32.62 -22.28 -6.45
C THR A 110 33.24 -23.65 -6.18
N GLN A 111 32.66 -24.41 -5.25
CA GLN A 111 33.13 -25.79 -5.05
C GLN A 111 32.76 -26.70 -6.25
N ALA A 112 31.64 -26.40 -6.93
CA ALA A 112 31.20 -27.10 -8.14
C ALA A 112 32.07 -26.75 -9.36
N GLU A 113 32.58 -25.52 -9.42
CA GLU A 113 33.48 -25.03 -10.47
C GLU A 113 34.75 -24.45 -9.84
N PRO A 114 35.67 -25.32 -9.37
CA PRO A 114 36.81 -24.92 -8.56
C PRO A 114 37.96 -24.33 -9.39
N GLN A 115 37.81 -24.22 -10.71
CA GLN A 115 38.84 -23.70 -11.60
C GLN A 115 38.26 -22.64 -12.53
N SER A 116 39.06 -21.63 -12.78
CA SER A 116 38.81 -20.62 -13.81
C SER A 116 40.15 -20.27 -14.45
N SER A 117 40.14 -19.75 -15.67
CA SER A 117 41.36 -19.30 -16.32
C SER A 117 41.21 -17.88 -16.86
N PHE A 118 42.34 -17.20 -16.96
CA PHE A 118 42.46 -15.93 -17.68
C PHE A 118 43.69 -15.96 -18.57
N ILE A 119 43.66 -15.14 -19.62
CA ILE A 119 44.75 -15.04 -20.59
C ILE A 119 45.58 -13.80 -20.27
N ILE A 120 46.90 -13.98 -20.15
CA ILE A 120 47.86 -12.90 -20.24
C ILE A 120 48.23 -12.75 -21.72
N ASP A 121 47.87 -11.62 -22.33
CA ASP A 121 48.19 -11.31 -23.72
C ASP A 121 49.28 -10.24 -23.81
N ASN A 122 50.44 -10.60 -24.36
CA ASN A 122 51.49 -9.64 -24.65
C ASN A 122 51.28 -9.01 -26.03
N THR A 123 50.41 -8.01 -26.10
CA THR A 123 50.15 -7.24 -27.32
C THR A 123 51.23 -6.21 -27.64
N SER A 124 52.28 -6.11 -26.81
CA SER A 124 53.38 -5.17 -26.99
C SER A 124 54.37 -5.64 -28.07
N LYS A 125 55.23 -4.72 -28.53
CA LYS A 125 56.34 -5.02 -29.47
C LYS A 125 57.59 -5.58 -28.78
N GLN A 126 57.57 -5.81 -27.47
CA GLN A 126 58.71 -6.32 -26.70
C GLN A 126 58.35 -7.56 -25.88
N ASN A 127 59.36 -8.26 -25.37
CA ASN A 127 59.14 -9.42 -24.52
C ASN A 127 58.68 -8.98 -23.10
N LEU A 128 57.69 -9.69 -22.58
CA LEU A 128 57.07 -9.44 -21.28
C LEU A 128 57.59 -10.47 -20.27
N SER A 129 58.18 -10.02 -19.17
CA SER A 129 58.41 -10.86 -18.00
C SER A 129 57.34 -10.57 -16.97
N TRP A 130 56.69 -11.60 -16.44
CA TRP A 130 55.56 -11.42 -15.53
C TRP A 130 55.56 -12.41 -14.37
N GLN A 131 54.99 -11.99 -13.24
CA GLN A 131 54.77 -12.84 -12.06
C GLN A 131 53.45 -12.49 -11.36
N LEU A 132 52.90 -13.47 -10.64
CA LEU A 132 51.70 -13.33 -9.85
C LEU A 132 52.02 -13.34 -8.35
N LEU A 133 51.57 -12.29 -7.65
CA LEU A 133 51.74 -12.10 -6.22
C LEU A 133 50.38 -12.02 -5.54
N TRP A 134 50.22 -12.72 -4.42
CA TRP A 134 49.02 -12.59 -3.59
C TRP A 134 49.23 -11.49 -2.53
N SER A 135 48.27 -10.58 -2.36
CA SER A 135 48.33 -9.53 -1.34
C SER A 135 47.20 -9.66 -0.31
N GLN A 136 47.51 -9.34 0.95
CA GLN A 136 46.65 -9.55 2.12
C GLN A 136 45.46 -8.58 2.10
N SER A 137 44.24 -9.07 2.39
CA SER A 137 43.13 -8.21 2.84
C SER A 137 43.21 -8.08 4.37
N SER A 138 42.84 -6.90 4.88
CA SER A 138 43.04 -6.46 6.28
C SER A 138 42.32 -7.28 7.36
N ASP A 139 41.48 -8.24 6.98
CA ASP A 139 40.46 -8.75 7.90
C ASP A 139 40.80 -10.13 8.51
N ASN A 140 41.87 -10.82 8.07
CA ASN A 140 42.29 -12.09 8.69
C ASN A 140 43.76 -12.49 8.34
N PRO A 141 44.70 -12.55 9.31
CA PRO A 141 46.15 -12.65 9.03
C PRO A 141 46.68 -14.05 8.63
N GLN A 142 45.82 -15.05 8.41
CA GLN A 142 46.24 -16.37 7.89
C GLN A 142 45.91 -16.58 6.41
N GLN A 143 45.83 -15.50 5.61
CA GLN A 143 45.25 -15.56 4.27
C GLN A 143 46.20 -15.47 3.06
N GLY A 144 46.54 -16.64 2.49
CA GLY A 144 47.14 -16.79 1.15
C GLY A 144 47.05 -18.19 0.53
N ASP A 145 46.33 -19.14 1.14
CA ASP A 145 46.44 -20.56 0.80
C ASP A 145 45.13 -21.20 0.27
N TRP A 146 44.09 -20.42 -0.04
CA TRP A 146 42.85 -20.96 -0.65
C TRP A 146 42.88 -21.08 -2.16
N PHE A 147 43.73 -20.30 -2.82
CA PHE A 147 43.79 -20.24 -4.28
C PHE A 147 45.20 -20.56 -4.75
N SER A 148 45.32 -21.23 -5.89
CA SER A 148 46.59 -21.43 -6.59
C SER A 148 46.45 -20.99 -8.04
N ALA A 149 47.53 -20.46 -8.62
CA ALA A 149 47.61 -20.12 -10.03
C ALA A 149 48.67 -21.00 -10.70
N ASN A 150 48.48 -21.38 -11.96
CA ASN A 150 49.48 -22.08 -12.77
C ASN A 150 49.41 -21.65 -14.25
N PRO A 151 50.51 -21.17 -14.87
CA PRO A 151 51.80 -20.85 -14.24
C PRO A 151 51.72 -19.60 -13.34
N LYS A 152 52.60 -19.51 -12.32
CA LYS A 152 52.66 -18.35 -11.40
C LYS A 152 53.55 -17.20 -11.90
N SER A 153 54.41 -17.48 -12.88
CA SER A 153 55.31 -16.51 -13.50
C SER A 153 55.76 -17.04 -14.86
N GLY A 154 56.16 -16.16 -15.75
CA GLY A 154 56.63 -16.55 -17.07
C GLY A 154 57.28 -15.44 -17.87
N GLN A 155 57.79 -15.81 -19.04
CA GLN A 155 58.24 -14.88 -20.07
C GLN A 155 57.41 -15.10 -21.32
N LEU A 156 56.90 -14.02 -21.91
CA LEU A 156 56.00 -14.06 -23.04
C LEU A 156 56.54 -13.16 -24.15
N ALA A 157 56.85 -13.75 -25.31
CA ALA A 157 57.36 -12.98 -26.44
C ALA A 157 56.31 -12.01 -26.99
N ALA A 158 56.75 -10.97 -27.70
CA ALA A 158 55.86 -9.99 -28.36
C ALA A 158 54.80 -10.68 -29.24
N GLY A 159 53.54 -10.29 -29.08
CA GLY A 159 52.39 -10.83 -29.83
C GLY A 159 51.97 -12.26 -29.45
N LYS A 160 52.33 -12.75 -28.25
CA LYS A 160 51.96 -14.08 -27.76
C LYS A 160 51.06 -13.99 -26.53
N GLN A 161 50.27 -15.04 -26.33
CA GLN A 161 49.33 -15.22 -25.23
C GLN A 161 49.75 -16.39 -24.33
N GLN A 162 49.43 -16.30 -23.04
CA GLN A 162 49.63 -17.36 -22.06
C GLN A 162 48.39 -17.49 -21.18
N GLU A 163 47.84 -18.71 -21.13
CA GLU A 163 46.76 -19.03 -20.19
C GLU A 163 47.31 -19.26 -18.78
N VAL A 164 46.62 -18.70 -17.79
CA VAL A 164 46.83 -18.95 -16.37
C VAL A 164 45.57 -19.54 -15.78
N VAL A 165 45.67 -20.73 -15.19
CA VAL A 165 44.57 -21.40 -14.50
C VAL A 165 44.63 -21.07 -13.01
N LEU A 166 43.56 -20.47 -12.51
CA LEU A 166 43.26 -20.30 -11.09
C LEU A 166 42.52 -21.53 -10.58
N THR A 167 42.83 -21.97 -9.37
CA THR A 167 42.22 -23.13 -8.74
C THR A 167 41.95 -22.85 -7.27
N LEU A 168 40.70 -23.05 -6.85
CA LEU A 168 40.27 -23.09 -5.47
C LEU A 168 40.74 -24.41 -4.84
N LYS A 169 41.47 -24.33 -3.73
CA LYS A 169 41.94 -25.52 -3.00
C LYS A 169 40.76 -26.27 -2.37
N SER A 170 40.90 -27.59 -2.25
CA SER A 170 39.88 -28.46 -1.65
C SER A 170 39.83 -28.35 -0.11
N ASN A 171 38.70 -28.77 0.48
CA ASN A 171 38.47 -28.89 1.93
C ASN A 171 38.38 -27.57 2.72
N LEU A 172 37.82 -26.53 2.10
CA LEU A 172 37.59 -25.25 2.76
C LEU A 172 36.30 -25.28 3.59
N LYS A 173 36.29 -24.58 4.73
CA LYS A 173 35.07 -24.44 5.54
C LYS A 173 34.03 -23.60 4.80
N SER A 174 32.76 -23.73 5.14
CA SER A 174 31.72 -22.86 4.56
C SER A 174 32.01 -21.39 4.88
N GLY A 175 31.99 -20.54 3.86
CA GLY A 175 32.31 -19.13 4.02
C GLY A 175 32.63 -18.44 2.70
N ALA A 176 32.68 -17.11 2.75
CA ALA A 176 33.12 -16.28 1.63
C ALA A 176 34.64 -16.06 1.75
N TYR A 177 35.36 -16.42 0.69
CA TYR A 177 36.80 -16.27 0.58
C TYR A 177 37.10 -15.17 -0.42
N LYS A 178 37.98 -14.24 -0.07
CA LYS A 178 38.42 -13.16 -0.94
C LYS A 178 39.94 -13.07 -0.93
N ALA A 179 40.54 -12.87 -2.08
CA ALA A 179 41.97 -12.69 -2.22
C ALA A 179 42.27 -11.67 -3.31
N ASN A 180 43.37 -10.92 -3.16
CA ASN A 180 43.85 -10.02 -4.20
C ASN A 180 45.05 -10.66 -4.88
N LEU A 181 44.94 -10.89 -6.19
CA LEU A 181 46.04 -11.35 -7.04
C LEU A 181 46.65 -10.13 -7.74
N THR A 182 47.96 -10.03 -7.80
CA THR A 182 48.68 -8.93 -8.46
C THR A 182 49.52 -9.52 -9.58
N LEU A 183 49.32 -9.08 -10.81
CA LEU A 183 50.22 -9.32 -11.93
C LEU A 183 51.23 -8.18 -12.00
N GLU A 184 52.50 -8.50 -11.78
CA GLU A 184 53.60 -7.56 -12.03
C GLU A 184 54.24 -7.87 -13.37
N TYR A 185 54.53 -6.84 -14.16
CA TYR A 185 55.20 -6.99 -15.45
C TYR A 185 56.05 -5.77 -15.82
N ASN A 186 57.33 -5.98 -16.16
CA ASN A 186 58.28 -4.95 -16.65
C ASN A 186 58.18 -3.56 -15.94
N GLY A 187 57.96 -3.53 -14.62
CA GLY A 187 57.85 -2.29 -13.82
C GLY A 187 56.43 -1.75 -13.58
N GLY A 188 55.40 -2.33 -14.20
CA GLY A 188 53.99 -2.09 -13.92
C GLY A 188 53.37 -3.16 -13.01
N MET A 189 52.28 -2.82 -12.32
CA MET A 189 51.51 -3.73 -11.48
C MET A 189 50.02 -3.60 -11.77
N GLN A 190 49.31 -4.71 -11.79
CA GLN A 190 47.85 -4.77 -11.94
C GLN A 190 47.26 -5.70 -10.88
N ARG A 191 46.14 -5.30 -10.23
CA ARG A 191 45.50 -6.08 -9.16
C ARG A 191 44.15 -6.62 -9.60
N PHE A 192 43.83 -7.85 -9.19
CA PHE A 192 42.58 -8.56 -9.43
C PHE A 192 41.98 -8.95 -8.09
N ALA A 193 40.67 -8.72 -7.93
CA ALA A 193 39.91 -9.30 -6.84
C ALA A 193 39.42 -10.69 -7.25
N ILE A 194 39.73 -11.69 -6.44
CA ILE A 194 39.25 -13.07 -6.58
C ILE A 194 38.34 -13.36 -5.41
N SER A 195 37.17 -13.92 -5.69
CA SER A 195 36.25 -14.36 -4.64
C SER A 195 35.78 -15.78 -4.88
N ALA A 196 35.56 -16.52 -3.80
CA ALA A 196 34.87 -17.79 -3.83
C ALA A 196 33.81 -17.86 -2.73
N LEU A 197 32.69 -18.48 -3.04
CA LEU A 197 31.67 -18.81 -2.06
C LEU A 197 31.64 -20.33 -1.89
N VAL A 198 31.96 -20.81 -0.70
CA VAL A 198 31.88 -22.23 -0.36
C VAL A 198 30.61 -22.44 0.45
N GLY A 199 29.61 -23.08 -0.17
CA GLY A 199 28.34 -23.44 0.47
C GLY A 199 28.54 -24.46 1.61
N GLN A 200 27.56 -24.59 2.51
CA GLN A 200 27.49 -25.77 3.37
C GLN A 200 26.95 -26.94 2.54
N SER A 201 27.64 -28.08 2.57
CA SER A 201 27.04 -29.34 2.13
C SER A 201 25.73 -29.53 2.91
N THR A 202 24.61 -29.64 2.21
CA THR A 202 23.27 -29.72 2.79
C THR A 202 22.36 -30.61 1.92
N PHE A 203 21.15 -30.89 2.38
CA PHE A 203 20.16 -31.64 1.61
C PHE A 203 18.78 -30.98 1.67
N SER A 204 17.94 -31.28 0.68
CA SER A 204 16.51 -30.96 0.69
C SER A 204 15.67 -32.22 0.47
N LEU A 205 14.40 -32.15 0.88
CA LEU A 205 13.45 -33.25 0.75
C LEU A 205 12.29 -32.83 -0.14
N ARG A 206 11.79 -33.76 -0.93
CA ARG A 206 10.50 -33.64 -1.61
C ARG A 206 9.86 -35.02 -1.77
N THR A 207 8.57 -35.06 -2.07
CA THR A 207 7.90 -36.29 -2.51
C THR A 207 7.90 -36.39 -4.03
N ASN A 208 7.74 -37.60 -4.56
CA ASN A 208 7.53 -37.82 -5.99
C ASN A 208 6.35 -38.80 -6.21
N PRO A 209 5.19 -38.34 -6.74
CA PRO A 209 4.85 -36.97 -7.12
C PRO A 209 4.91 -35.96 -5.96
N ASP A 210 4.99 -34.66 -6.27
CA ASP A 210 5.01 -33.61 -5.25
C ASP A 210 3.61 -33.43 -4.64
N TYR A 211 3.51 -33.70 -3.34
CA TYR A 211 2.31 -33.63 -2.52
C TYR A 211 2.40 -32.50 -1.47
N SER A 212 3.34 -31.57 -1.64
CA SER A 212 3.40 -30.35 -0.82
C SER A 212 2.27 -29.37 -1.16
N GLN A 213 1.62 -29.55 -2.31
CA GLN A 213 0.49 -28.80 -2.84
C GLN A 213 -0.51 -29.74 -3.54
N GLU A 214 -1.58 -29.21 -4.14
CA GLU A 214 -2.56 -30.02 -4.89
C GLU A 214 -1.95 -30.65 -6.15
N PRO A 215 -2.29 -31.93 -6.48
CA PRO A 215 -3.30 -32.77 -5.84
C PRO A 215 -2.81 -33.47 -4.57
N ARG A 216 -3.68 -33.66 -3.56
CA ARG A 216 -3.35 -34.38 -2.31
C ARG A 216 -3.19 -35.89 -2.50
N TYR A 217 -2.37 -36.51 -1.65
CA TYR A 217 -2.28 -37.97 -1.57
C TYR A 217 -3.53 -38.55 -0.87
N THR A 218 -4.36 -39.31 -1.59
CA THR A 218 -5.63 -39.81 -1.05
C THR A 218 -5.53 -41.25 -0.55
N LEU A 219 -5.98 -41.51 0.67
CA LEU A 219 -5.99 -42.82 1.32
C LEU A 219 -7.36 -43.16 1.90
N GLU A 220 -7.70 -44.44 1.90
CA GLU A 220 -8.92 -44.95 2.52
C GLU A 220 -8.62 -45.46 3.95
N ALA A 221 -9.49 -45.14 4.91
CA ALA A 221 -9.40 -45.63 6.28
C ALA A 221 -9.45 -47.16 6.30
N GLY A 222 -8.46 -47.78 6.94
CA GLY A 222 -8.22 -49.22 6.90
C GLY A 222 -7.26 -49.70 5.82
N LYS A 223 -6.75 -48.80 4.98
CA LYS A 223 -5.77 -49.10 3.93
C LYS A 223 -4.43 -48.44 4.23
N GLY A 224 -3.41 -48.90 3.51
CA GLY A 224 -2.10 -48.25 3.46
C GLY A 224 -1.80 -47.72 2.06
N GLY A 225 -0.78 -46.90 1.97
CA GLY A 225 -0.25 -46.38 0.71
C GLY A 225 1.23 -46.05 0.80
N ILE A 226 1.82 -45.83 -0.37
CA ILE A 226 3.25 -45.64 -0.56
C ILE A 226 3.49 -44.29 -1.25
N VAL A 227 4.44 -43.52 -0.72
CA VAL A 227 4.92 -42.24 -1.27
C VAL A 227 6.43 -42.30 -1.42
N ASP A 228 6.95 -42.04 -2.62
CA ASP A 228 8.39 -41.95 -2.83
C ASP A 228 8.93 -40.62 -2.31
N ILE A 229 10.02 -40.70 -1.54
CA ILE A 229 10.74 -39.56 -0.99
C ILE A 229 12.04 -39.39 -1.76
N VAL A 230 12.29 -38.18 -2.24
CA VAL A 230 13.56 -37.80 -2.87
C VAL A 230 14.34 -36.90 -1.94
N ILE A 231 15.63 -37.23 -1.78
CA ILE A 231 16.62 -36.50 -1.00
C ILE A 231 17.59 -35.88 -1.99
N ASP A 232 17.46 -34.57 -2.23
CA ASP A 232 18.44 -33.84 -3.03
C ASP A 232 19.66 -33.55 -2.18
N ARG A 233 20.81 -34.03 -2.65
CA ARG A 233 22.10 -33.87 -1.98
C ARG A 233 22.84 -32.72 -2.62
N ASN A 234 22.82 -31.58 -1.97
CA ASN A 234 23.33 -30.33 -2.49
C ASN A 234 24.78 -30.13 -2.04
N GLU A 235 25.62 -29.56 -2.92
CA GLU A 235 27.00 -29.16 -2.60
C GLU A 235 27.85 -30.31 -2.00
N GLY A 236 27.77 -31.51 -2.60
CA GLY A 236 28.58 -32.66 -2.21
C GLY A 236 28.17 -33.36 -0.90
N PHE A 237 26.98 -33.04 -0.38
CA PHE A 237 26.45 -33.64 0.85
C PHE A 237 26.30 -35.16 0.75
N SER A 238 27.15 -35.88 1.49
CA SER A 238 27.21 -37.34 1.49
C SER A 238 26.82 -37.97 2.82
N ASP A 239 26.48 -37.14 3.82
CA ASP A 239 26.10 -37.62 5.14
C ASP A 239 24.79 -38.40 5.11
N GLU A 240 24.66 -39.34 6.03
CA GLU A 240 23.43 -40.11 6.19
C GLU A 240 22.29 -39.22 6.70
N VAL A 241 21.10 -39.36 6.11
CA VAL A 241 19.89 -38.61 6.48
C VAL A 241 18.86 -39.56 7.08
N ALA A 242 18.52 -39.34 8.34
CA ALA A 242 17.45 -40.05 9.05
C ALA A 242 16.10 -39.35 8.83
N LEU A 243 15.10 -40.10 8.37
CA LEU A 243 13.78 -39.59 8.03
C LEU A 243 12.75 -39.87 9.13
N SER A 244 11.83 -38.92 9.30
CA SER A 244 10.72 -38.97 10.24
C SER A 244 9.52 -38.22 9.69
N LEU A 245 8.33 -38.54 10.20
CA LEU A 245 7.09 -37.86 9.85
C LEU A 245 6.51 -37.22 11.11
N VAL A 246 6.14 -35.95 11.03
CA VAL A 246 5.58 -35.16 12.12
C VAL A 246 4.15 -34.73 11.75
N GLY A 247 3.26 -34.67 12.73
CA GLY A 247 1.87 -34.21 12.51
C GLY A 247 0.87 -35.30 12.16
N ALA A 248 1.27 -36.59 12.16
CA ALA A 248 0.34 -37.69 11.93
C ALA A 248 -0.72 -37.80 13.05
N PRO A 249 -2.03 -37.84 12.71
CA PRO A 249 -3.09 -37.99 13.71
C PRO A 249 -3.07 -39.39 14.34
N GLN A 250 -3.73 -39.53 15.50
CA GLN A 250 -3.85 -40.83 16.17
C GLN A 250 -4.51 -41.86 15.25
N GLY A 251 -3.81 -42.97 14.99
CA GLY A 251 -4.25 -44.03 14.09
C GLY A 251 -3.67 -43.97 12.68
N VAL A 252 -2.85 -42.96 12.35
CA VAL A 252 -1.99 -42.99 11.15
C VAL A 252 -0.57 -43.36 11.57
N THR A 253 -0.03 -44.43 11.01
CA THR A 253 1.36 -44.86 11.23
C THR A 253 2.18 -44.71 9.95
N ALA A 254 3.46 -44.41 10.11
CA ALA A 254 4.39 -44.19 9.01
C ALA A 254 5.68 -44.99 9.22
N SER A 255 6.18 -45.63 8.18
CA SER A 255 7.50 -46.26 8.15
C SER A 255 8.26 -45.89 6.88
N PHE A 256 9.57 -45.75 7.00
CA PHE A 256 10.44 -45.39 5.89
C PHE A 256 11.35 -46.57 5.51
N SER A 257 11.53 -46.81 4.22
CA SER A 257 12.39 -47.87 3.70
C SER A 257 13.32 -47.32 2.60
N PRO A 258 14.61 -47.07 2.89
CA PRO A 258 15.24 -47.12 4.23
C PRO A 258 14.87 -45.92 5.12
N GLN A 259 14.85 -46.11 6.44
CA GLN A 259 14.57 -45.01 7.41
C GLN A 259 15.72 -44.00 7.53
N SER A 260 16.94 -44.43 7.21
CA SER A 260 18.11 -43.56 7.14
C SER A 260 18.97 -43.99 5.96
N THR A 261 19.52 -43.06 5.20
CA THR A 261 20.24 -43.38 3.96
C THR A 261 21.27 -42.34 3.57
N THR A 262 22.36 -42.80 2.93
CA THR A 262 23.32 -41.98 2.17
C THR A 262 22.92 -41.86 0.69
N GLY A 263 21.91 -42.60 0.25
CA GLY A 263 21.32 -42.50 -1.09
C GLY A 263 20.43 -41.28 -1.27
N SER A 264 19.88 -41.11 -2.47
CA SER A 264 19.03 -39.97 -2.86
C SER A 264 17.52 -40.25 -2.76
N SER A 265 17.11 -41.38 -2.20
CA SER A 265 15.69 -41.71 -2.07
C SER A 265 15.38 -42.62 -0.87
N SER A 266 14.11 -42.56 -0.44
CA SER A 266 13.48 -43.46 0.51
C SER A 266 12.02 -43.64 0.13
N VAL A 267 11.37 -44.67 0.64
CA VAL A 267 9.95 -44.94 0.42
C VAL A 267 9.22 -44.77 1.75
N LEU A 268 8.22 -43.88 1.79
CA LEU A 268 7.32 -43.72 2.93
C LEU A 268 6.09 -44.61 2.74
N GLU A 269 5.90 -45.57 3.63
CA GLU A 269 4.69 -46.37 3.74
C GLU A 269 3.81 -45.82 4.87
N LEU A 270 2.58 -45.45 4.52
CA LEU A 270 1.55 -44.97 5.42
C LEU A 270 0.51 -46.06 5.65
N SER A 271 0.04 -46.22 6.89
CA SER A 271 -1.12 -47.05 7.21
C SER A 271 -2.13 -46.23 8.01
N VAL A 272 -3.40 -46.32 7.62
CA VAL A 272 -4.50 -45.55 8.22
C VAL A 272 -5.44 -46.53 8.91
N ALA A 273 -5.61 -46.40 10.23
CA ALA A 273 -6.56 -47.21 10.98
C ALA A 273 -8.02 -46.91 10.59
N ASN A 274 -8.91 -47.90 10.74
CA ASN A 274 -10.34 -47.77 10.45
C ASN A 274 -11.05 -46.64 11.23
N THR A 275 -10.50 -46.26 12.38
CA THR A 275 -11.04 -45.25 13.28
C THR A 275 -10.67 -43.82 12.89
N VAL A 276 -9.77 -43.63 11.92
CA VAL A 276 -9.36 -42.29 11.48
C VAL A 276 -10.52 -41.62 10.75
N ALA A 277 -10.85 -40.40 11.16
CA ALA A 277 -11.93 -39.62 10.57
C ALA A 277 -11.60 -39.24 9.11
N ALA A 278 -12.62 -39.22 8.25
CA ALA A 278 -12.46 -38.69 6.90
C ALA A 278 -12.15 -37.19 6.97
N GLY A 279 -11.20 -36.73 6.18
CA GLY A 279 -10.72 -35.36 6.25
C GLY A 279 -9.32 -35.19 5.67
N ASP A 280 -8.87 -33.95 5.67
CA ASP A 280 -7.56 -33.55 5.17
C ASP A 280 -6.58 -33.36 6.32
N TYR A 281 -5.35 -33.86 6.15
CA TYR A 281 -4.29 -33.86 7.15
C TYR A 281 -2.98 -33.35 6.55
N ASP A 282 -2.38 -32.37 7.21
CA ASP A 282 -1.12 -31.77 6.81
C ASP A 282 0.03 -32.41 7.58
N LEU A 283 0.80 -33.25 6.90
CA LEU A 283 1.93 -33.95 7.49
C LEU A 283 3.23 -33.26 7.10
N VAL A 284 4.23 -33.31 7.99
CA VAL A 284 5.56 -32.73 7.74
C VAL A 284 6.58 -33.86 7.71
N LEU A 285 7.14 -34.10 6.52
CA LEU A 285 8.32 -34.93 6.35
C LEU A 285 9.53 -34.17 6.89
N LYS A 286 10.33 -34.82 7.75
CA LYS A 286 11.54 -34.24 8.33
C LYS A 286 12.71 -35.19 8.17
N GLY A 287 13.82 -34.69 7.63
CA GLY A 287 15.11 -35.38 7.58
C GLY A 287 16.10 -34.69 8.50
N VAL A 288 16.97 -35.49 9.13
CA VAL A 288 18.03 -35.02 10.02
C VAL A 288 19.34 -35.73 9.65
N SER A 289 20.40 -34.99 9.37
CA SER A 289 21.72 -35.58 9.13
C SER A 289 22.38 -36.04 10.43
N ALA A 290 23.40 -36.90 10.35
CA ALA A 290 24.20 -37.32 11.50
C ALA A 290 24.84 -36.15 12.26
N GLN A 291 25.10 -35.03 11.57
CA GLN A 291 25.68 -33.80 12.08
C GLN A 291 24.63 -32.79 12.58
N GLY A 292 23.34 -33.16 12.52
CA GLY A 292 22.23 -32.36 13.04
C GLY A 292 21.63 -31.33 12.08
N GLN A 293 21.99 -31.35 10.79
CA GLN A 293 21.31 -30.51 9.78
C GLN A 293 19.90 -31.06 9.52
N THR A 294 18.92 -30.18 9.39
CA THR A 294 17.52 -30.59 9.21
C THR A 294 16.90 -30.00 7.95
N ALA A 295 16.13 -30.81 7.21
CA ALA A 295 15.30 -30.36 6.10
C ALA A 295 13.86 -30.87 6.28
N THR A 296 12.88 -30.10 5.84
CA THR A 296 11.45 -30.46 5.95
C THR A 296 10.71 -30.26 4.63
N SER A 297 9.70 -31.09 4.38
CA SER A 297 8.75 -30.96 3.26
C SER A 297 7.33 -31.22 3.74
N SER A 298 6.35 -30.49 3.22
CA SER A 298 4.93 -30.77 3.46
C SER A 298 4.48 -32.00 2.66
N LEU A 299 3.54 -32.77 3.23
CA LEU A 299 2.84 -33.89 2.61
C LEU A 299 1.35 -33.77 2.98
N LEU A 300 0.53 -33.35 2.02
CA LEU A 300 -0.90 -33.20 2.19
C LEU A 300 -1.62 -34.54 1.91
N VAL A 301 -2.31 -35.08 2.92
CA VAL A 301 -3.00 -36.38 2.86
C VAL A 301 -4.50 -36.20 3.04
N ARG A 302 -5.31 -36.81 2.16
CA ARG A 302 -6.77 -36.88 2.29
C ARG A 302 -7.20 -38.30 2.70
N VAL A 303 -7.87 -38.45 3.83
CA VAL A 303 -8.46 -39.73 4.28
C VAL A 303 -9.94 -39.80 3.92
N ILE A 304 -10.38 -40.93 3.34
CA ILE A 304 -11.79 -41.26 3.07
C ILE A 304 -12.20 -42.51 3.88
N ASN A 305 -13.41 -42.62 4.44
CA ASN A 305 -13.81 -43.76 5.29
C ASN A 305 -15.07 -44.48 4.76
N THR A 306 -15.01 -45.81 4.59
CA THR A 306 -16.06 -46.64 3.95
C THR A 306 -16.56 -47.84 4.79
N GLN A 307 -16.13 -48.03 6.04
CA GLN A 307 -16.39 -49.24 6.87
C GLN A 307 -17.70 -49.25 7.71
N ASN A 308 -18.14 -50.43 8.20
CA ASN A 308 -19.36 -50.65 9.02
C ASN A 308 -19.38 -49.80 10.29
N ASN A 309 -20.09 -48.68 10.29
CA ASN A 309 -20.16 -47.76 11.40
C ASN A 309 -21.53 -47.09 11.47
N PHE A 310 -21.76 -46.31 12.53
CA PHE A 310 -22.87 -45.39 12.56
C PHE A 310 -22.38 -44.01 12.98
N GLY A 311 -22.91 -42.98 12.35
CA GLY A 311 -22.84 -41.61 12.83
C GLY A 311 -24.13 -41.23 13.53
N LEU A 312 -24.07 -40.29 14.46
CA LEU A 312 -25.27 -39.61 14.93
C LEU A 312 -25.41 -38.27 14.20
N SER A 313 -26.63 -37.95 13.79
CA SER A 313 -26.98 -36.58 13.40
C SER A 313 -28.19 -36.12 14.19
N LEU A 314 -28.21 -34.83 14.50
CA LEU A 314 -29.35 -34.17 15.10
C LEU A 314 -30.00 -33.29 14.04
N ASN A 315 -31.32 -33.31 14.00
CA ASN A 315 -32.09 -32.35 13.23
C ASN A 315 -33.19 -31.74 14.12
N PRO A 316 -33.06 -30.47 14.52
CA PRO A 316 -31.91 -29.59 14.27
C PRO A 316 -30.69 -29.90 15.17
N ALA A 317 -29.47 -29.58 14.71
CA ALA A 317 -28.22 -29.74 15.49
C ALA A 317 -27.91 -28.56 16.42
N GLY A 318 -28.72 -27.52 16.36
CA GLY A 318 -28.76 -26.43 17.34
C GLY A 318 -30.21 -26.11 17.67
N LEU A 319 -30.49 -25.82 18.93
CA LEU A 319 -31.79 -25.35 19.37
C LEU A 319 -31.61 -24.02 20.10
N GLU A 320 -32.55 -23.14 19.86
CA GLU A 320 -32.59 -21.81 20.43
C GLU A 320 -33.93 -21.65 21.12
N LEU A 321 -33.95 -21.74 22.45
CA LEU A 321 -35.19 -21.83 23.24
C LEU A 321 -35.23 -20.77 24.33
N ASN A 322 -36.43 -20.27 24.63
CA ASN A 322 -36.65 -19.37 25.75
C ASN A 322 -36.83 -20.15 27.06
N PRO A 323 -36.53 -19.56 28.22
CA PRO A 323 -36.93 -20.11 29.51
C PRO A 323 -38.45 -20.33 29.56
N GLY A 324 -38.86 -21.59 29.80
CA GLY A 324 -40.25 -22.04 29.83
C GLY A 324 -40.70 -22.82 28.59
N GLU A 325 -39.90 -22.90 27.53
CA GLU A 325 -40.28 -23.56 26.27
C GLU A 325 -39.85 -25.02 26.19
N THR A 326 -40.62 -25.78 25.41
CA THR A 326 -40.29 -27.14 25.00
C THR A 326 -40.15 -27.20 23.49
N SER A 327 -39.12 -27.89 23.01
CA SER A 327 -38.95 -28.20 21.59
C SER A 327 -38.59 -29.66 21.39
N LYS A 328 -38.67 -30.11 20.14
CA LYS A 328 -38.37 -31.48 19.75
C LYS A 328 -37.24 -31.46 18.72
N LEU A 329 -36.31 -32.39 18.86
CA LEU A 329 -35.30 -32.66 17.85
C LEU A 329 -35.28 -34.16 17.54
N THR A 330 -34.92 -34.50 16.30
CA THR A 330 -34.77 -35.90 15.90
C THR A 330 -33.29 -36.25 15.90
N LEU A 331 -32.91 -37.24 16.70
CA LEU A 331 -31.60 -37.87 16.65
C LEU A 331 -31.68 -39.07 15.70
N THR A 332 -30.90 -39.05 14.62
CA THR A 332 -30.86 -40.10 13.60
C THR A 332 -29.55 -40.88 13.68
N VAL A 333 -29.65 -42.20 13.62
CA VAL A 333 -28.51 -43.11 13.52
C VAL A 333 -28.20 -43.33 12.03
N ASN A 334 -27.17 -42.66 11.53
CA ASN A 334 -26.70 -42.76 10.16
C ASN A 334 -25.84 -44.01 10.01
N ARG A 335 -26.47 -45.09 9.58
CA ARG A 335 -25.83 -46.41 9.49
C ARG A 335 -25.08 -46.52 8.16
N ASN A 336 -23.78 -46.78 8.24
CA ASN A 336 -23.05 -47.42 7.16
C ASN A 336 -22.96 -48.91 7.49
N LYS A 337 -23.86 -49.74 6.93
CA LYS A 337 -23.89 -51.20 7.10
C LYS A 337 -23.94 -51.71 8.57
N PHE A 338 -24.23 -50.84 9.54
CA PHE A 338 -24.38 -51.15 10.97
C PHE A 338 -25.84 -51.46 11.33
N THR A 339 -26.13 -52.57 12.03
CA THR A 339 -27.50 -53.09 12.21
C THR A 339 -28.00 -53.18 13.66
N GLN A 340 -27.17 -52.98 14.68
CA GLN A 340 -27.61 -53.03 16.08
C GLN A 340 -28.25 -51.71 16.53
N PRO A 341 -29.31 -51.72 17.37
CA PRO A 341 -29.85 -50.51 18.00
C PRO A 341 -28.81 -49.80 18.89
N VAL A 342 -28.82 -48.47 18.90
CA VAL A 342 -27.81 -47.62 19.55
C VAL A 342 -28.34 -47.05 20.87
N GLN A 343 -27.66 -47.32 21.99
CA GLN A 343 -27.99 -46.74 23.29
C GLN A 343 -27.55 -45.27 23.35
N ILE A 344 -28.47 -44.35 23.59
CA ILE A 344 -28.18 -42.91 23.69
C ILE A 344 -28.07 -42.49 25.16
N THR A 345 -27.06 -41.66 25.47
CA THR A 345 -26.89 -40.98 26.75
C THR A 345 -26.55 -39.51 26.50
N ASP A 346 -26.93 -38.61 27.42
CA ASP A 346 -26.65 -37.18 27.33
C ASP A 346 -25.82 -36.67 28.51
N ASN A 347 -25.00 -35.64 28.27
CA ASN A 347 -24.26 -34.92 29.30
C ASN A 347 -24.13 -33.43 28.91
N GLY A 348 -23.91 -32.54 29.89
CA GLY A 348 -23.67 -31.10 29.67
C GLY A 348 -24.92 -30.21 29.67
N LYS A 349 -26.07 -30.74 30.09
CA LYS A 349 -27.31 -29.95 30.23
C LYS A 349 -27.24 -28.98 31.42
N PRO A 350 -27.66 -27.70 31.26
CA PRO A 350 -27.67 -26.74 32.37
C PRO A 350 -28.80 -26.99 33.37
N ASP A 351 -28.68 -26.39 34.55
CA ASP A 351 -29.71 -26.45 35.59
C ASP A 351 -31.05 -25.90 35.07
N GLY A 352 -32.11 -26.71 35.16
CA GLY A 352 -33.43 -26.38 34.63
C GLY A 352 -33.75 -26.90 33.23
N VAL A 353 -32.83 -27.63 32.56
CA VAL A 353 -33.11 -28.31 31.28
C VAL A 353 -33.34 -29.82 31.47
N SER A 354 -34.42 -30.32 30.86
CA SER A 354 -34.82 -31.75 30.87
C SER A 354 -35.03 -32.30 29.47
N LEU A 355 -34.60 -33.56 29.26
CA LEU A 355 -34.72 -34.29 28.00
C LEU A 355 -35.54 -35.57 28.21
N SER A 356 -36.41 -35.91 27.25
CA SER A 356 -37.11 -37.19 27.19
C SER A 356 -37.09 -37.75 25.78
N TYR A 357 -36.84 -39.05 25.65
CA TYR A 357 -36.66 -39.74 24.37
C TYR A 357 -37.92 -40.55 24.02
N SER A 358 -38.40 -40.48 22.78
CA SER A 358 -39.52 -41.30 22.32
C SER A 358 -39.17 -42.79 22.25
N GLU A 359 -37.88 -43.10 22.09
CA GLU A 359 -37.33 -44.45 21.98
C GLU A 359 -35.84 -44.41 22.36
N ASN A 360 -35.39 -45.29 23.26
CA ASN A 360 -33.97 -45.44 23.60
C ASN A 360 -33.77 -46.81 24.27
N PRO A 361 -32.95 -47.74 23.74
CA PRO A 361 -32.03 -47.62 22.59
C PRO A 361 -32.72 -47.42 21.23
N VAL A 362 -32.02 -46.76 20.31
CA VAL A 362 -32.56 -46.21 19.05
C VAL A 362 -32.18 -47.09 17.86
N ASP A 363 -33.16 -47.57 17.10
CA ASP A 363 -32.85 -48.27 15.85
C ASP A 363 -32.57 -47.30 14.68
N LYS A 364 -33.55 -46.52 14.22
CA LYS A 364 -33.33 -45.59 13.09
C LYS A 364 -33.19 -44.15 13.52
N SER A 365 -34.14 -43.68 14.33
CA SER A 365 -34.18 -42.32 14.84
C SER A 365 -35.06 -42.24 16.08
N THR A 366 -34.76 -41.35 17.01
CA THR A 366 -35.63 -41.01 18.14
C THR A 366 -35.95 -39.52 18.16
N GLU A 367 -37.16 -39.18 18.56
CA GLU A 367 -37.54 -37.81 18.85
C GLU A 367 -37.22 -37.51 20.32
N ILE A 368 -36.45 -36.45 20.55
CA ILE A 368 -36.06 -35.98 21.87
C ILE A 368 -36.85 -34.71 22.16
N SER A 369 -37.70 -34.75 23.18
CA SER A 369 -38.37 -33.55 23.70
C SER A 369 -37.47 -32.90 24.75
N LEU A 370 -37.06 -31.66 24.49
CA LEU A 370 -36.20 -30.84 25.34
C LEU A 370 -37.05 -29.71 25.93
N SER A 371 -37.11 -29.62 27.26
CA SER A 371 -37.80 -28.52 27.95
C SER A 371 -36.83 -27.69 28.78
N VAL A 372 -36.98 -26.37 28.73
CA VAL A 372 -36.21 -25.38 29.48
C VAL A 372 -37.11 -24.77 30.55
N ALA A 373 -36.74 -24.84 31.83
CA ALA A 373 -37.48 -24.21 32.91
C ALA A 373 -37.42 -22.67 32.83
N ALA A 374 -38.44 -21.99 33.35
CA ALA A 374 -38.51 -20.52 33.32
C ALA A 374 -37.39 -19.80 34.11
N THR A 375 -36.70 -20.53 35.00
CA THR A 375 -35.59 -20.01 35.82
C THR A 375 -34.21 -20.29 35.24
N THR A 376 -34.12 -21.02 34.12
CA THR A 376 -32.84 -21.38 33.50
C THR A 376 -32.11 -20.13 33.04
N GLN A 377 -30.83 -20.02 33.40
CA GLN A 377 -30.04 -18.83 33.09
C GLN A 377 -29.75 -18.73 31.58
N PRO A 378 -29.76 -17.52 31.02
CA PRO A 378 -29.40 -17.29 29.62
C PRO A 378 -27.95 -17.67 29.33
N GLY A 379 -27.71 -18.26 28.16
CA GLY A 379 -26.36 -18.62 27.72
C GLY A 379 -26.36 -19.71 26.64
N ASP A 380 -25.20 -19.89 26.03
CA ASP A 380 -24.94 -21.00 25.12
C ASP A 380 -24.45 -22.21 25.91
N TYR A 381 -25.15 -23.33 25.72
CA TYR A 381 -24.87 -24.61 26.37
C TYR A 381 -24.64 -25.69 25.32
N PHE A 382 -23.74 -26.61 25.64
CA PHE A 382 -23.40 -27.72 24.76
C PHE A 382 -23.88 -29.01 25.41
N ILE A 383 -24.94 -29.61 24.85
CA ILE A 383 -25.42 -30.92 25.28
C ILE A 383 -24.85 -31.96 24.34
N ASN A 384 -24.00 -32.84 24.86
CA ASN A 384 -23.37 -33.89 24.07
C ASN A 384 -24.18 -35.19 24.19
N PHE A 385 -24.65 -35.71 23.06
CA PHE A 385 -25.31 -37.01 22.96
C PHE A 385 -24.31 -38.08 22.52
N TRP A 386 -24.19 -39.13 23.32
CA TRP A 386 -23.34 -40.29 23.07
C TRP A 386 -24.17 -41.51 22.73
N GLY A 387 -23.93 -42.09 21.55
CA GLY A 387 -24.47 -43.36 21.11
C GLY A 387 -23.45 -44.48 21.28
N GLN A 388 -23.84 -45.57 21.95
CA GLN A 388 -23.02 -46.76 22.12
C GLN A 388 -23.76 -48.02 21.69
N ALA A 389 -23.15 -48.83 20.81
CA ALA A 389 -23.62 -50.16 20.47
C ALA A 389 -22.52 -51.00 19.82
N GLY A 390 -22.48 -52.31 20.12
CA GLY A 390 -21.55 -53.25 19.50
C GLY A 390 -20.06 -52.89 19.64
N GLY A 391 -19.68 -52.15 20.69
CA GLY A 391 -18.30 -51.66 20.91
C GLY A 391 -17.92 -50.42 20.10
N GLN A 392 -18.83 -49.86 19.29
CA GLN A 392 -18.66 -48.60 18.57
C GLN A 392 -19.34 -47.46 19.34
N SER A 393 -18.74 -46.27 19.28
CA SER A 393 -19.32 -45.05 19.85
C SER A 393 -19.32 -43.92 18.84
N SER A 394 -20.42 -43.18 18.78
CA SER A 394 -20.50 -41.93 18.02
C SER A 394 -21.15 -40.87 18.90
N SER A 395 -20.73 -39.62 18.74
CA SER A 395 -21.26 -38.50 19.50
C SER A 395 -21.73 -37.39 18.57
N VAL A 396 -22.74 -36.65 19.01
CA VAL A 396 -23.20 -35.45 18.33
C VAL A 396 -23.57 -34.40 19.38
N ASN A 397 -23.14 -33.17 19.15
CA ASN A 397 -23.46 -32.06 20.05
C ASN A 397 -24.71 -31.35 19.58
N LEU A 398 -25.59 -31.05 20.53
CA LEU A 398 -26.59 -30.03 20.40
C LEU A 398 -26.06 -28.73 20.98
N ASN A 399 -26.00 -27.69 20.14
CA ASN A 399 -25.78 -26.33 20.62
C ASN A 399 -27.15 -25.79 21.09
N LEU A 400 -27.36 -25.74 22.40
CA LEU A 400 -28.55 -25.16 22.99
C LEU A 400 -28.25 -23.74 23.45
N THR A 401 -28.76 -22.74 22.75
CA THR A 401 -28.80 -21.38 23.27
C THR A 401 -30.09 -21.23 24.07
N VAL A 402 -29.97 -21.14 25.40
CA VAL A 402 -31.08 -20.64 26.23
C VAL A 402 -31.01 -19.14 26.15
N LYS A 403 -32.00 -18.56 25.48
CA LYS A 403 -32.05 -17.11 25.30
C LYS A 403 -32.27 -16.43 26.65
N SER A 404 -31.82 -15.18 26.80
CA SER A 404 -32.44 -14.30 27.80
C SER A 404 -33.92 -14.35 27.52
N LYS A 405 -34.76 -14.66 28.52
CA LYS A 405 -36.20 -14.79 28.30
C LYS A 405 -36.66 -13.61 27.46
N ASP A 406 -36.93 -13.90 26.18
CA ASP A 406 -37.68 -13.14 25.18
C ASP A 406 -37.56 -13.76 23.76
N ALA A 407 -38.70 -13.77 23.08
CA ALA A 407 -39.10 -14.61 21.96
C ALA A 407 -38.31 -14.44 20.63
N GLY A 408 -38.05 -15.58 19.95
CA GLY A 408 -38.00 -15.72 18.48
C GLY A 408 -36.85 -15.06 17.68
N ASN A 409 -35.92 -15.87 17.15
CA ASN A 409 -34.84 -15.47 16.25
C ASN A 409 -35.20 -15.71 14.77
N GLY A 410 -35.83 -14.74 14.12
CA GLY A 410 -35.89 -14.67 12.65
C GLY A 410 -34.66 -13.92 12.13
N LYS A 411 -33.62 -14.64 11.69
CA LYS A 411 -32.50 -14.01 10.99
C LYS A 411 -32.97 -13.53 9.61
N ILE A 412 -33.22 -12.23 9.46
CA ILE A 412 -33.47 -11.60 8.17
C ILE A 412 -32.12 -11.37 7.49
N ILE A 413 -31.88 -12.04 6.36
CA ILE A 413 -30.75 -11.73 5.47
C ILE A 413 -31.33 -11.09 4.21
N GLY A 414 -30.99 -9.82 3.98
CA GLY A 414 -31.23 -9.12 2.72
C GLY A 414 -29.91 -8.74 2.08
N SER A 415 -29.75 -9.05 0.80
CA SER A 415 -28.67 -8.51 -0.04
C SER A 415 -29.24 -7.41 -0.92
N VAL A 416 -28.61 -6.24 -0.92
CA VAL A 416 -28.94 -5.17 -1.87
C VAL A 416 -27.84 -5.14 -2.92
N THR A 417 -28.19 -5.45 -4.17
CA THR A 417 -27.32 -5.22 -5.33
C THR A 417 -27.78 -3.93 -5.98
N THR A 418 -26.94 -2.90 -5.98
CA THR A 418 -27.25 -1.63 -6.63
C THR A 418 -26.57 -1.54 -7.98
N ASP A 419 -27.35 -1.23 -9.01
CA ASP A 419 -26.81 -0.65 -10.22
C ASP A 419 -26.62 0.86 -9.96
N ASN A 420 -25.39 1.23 -9.56
CA ASN A 420 -24.86 2.60 -9.59
C ASN A 420 -25.59 3.72 -8.80
N SER A 421 -26.15 3.47 -7.62
CA SER A 421 -26.62 4.58 -6.76
C SER A 421 -26.52 4.31 -5.26
N LEU A 422 -26.19 5.40 -4.54
CA LEU A 422 -25.77 5.51 -3.14
C LEU A 422 -26.68 4.80 -2.12
N ILE A 423 -26.10 4.07 -1.16
CA ILE A 423 -26.77 3.60 0.05
C ILE A 423 -26.03 4.18 1.26
N GLY A 424 -26.75 4.86 2.17
CA GLY A 424 -26.21 5.24 3.48
C GLY A 424 -26.85 4.38 4.57
N ILE A 425 -26.05 3.82 5.48
CA ILE A 425 -26.54 3.24 6.74
C ILE A 425 -26.21 4.20 7.87
N LYS A 426 -27.19 4.48 8.75
CA LYS A 426 -26.94 5.10 10.04
C LYS A 426 -27.65 4.32 11.14
N SER A 427 -26.91 3.98 12.20
CA SER A 427 -27.50 3.79 13.52
C SER A 427 -26.44 3.97 14.60
N LEU A 428 -26.73 4.86 15.56
CA LEU A 428 -26.75 4.59 17.01
C LEU A 428 -27.58 5.72 17.68
N SER A 429 -28.61 5.35 18.44
CA SER A 429 -29.34 6.23 19.39
C SER A 429 -28.84 5.91 20.81
N SER A 430 -28.99 6.69 21.89
CA SER A 430 -29.70 7.93 22.26
C SER A 430 -28.96 8.50 23.51
N THR A 431 -28.87 9.80 23.82
CA THR A 431 -29.91 10.65 24.42
C THR A 431 -29.36 12.07 24.67
N ASN A 432 -30.27 13.05 24.73
CA ASN A 432 -30.16 14.41 25.26
C ASN A 432 -29.32 15.44 24.50
N LEU A 433 -30.01 16.34 23.79
CA LEU A 433 -29.93 17.79 24.02
C LEU A 433 -31.02 18.50 23.21
N SER A 434 -32.06 18.91 23.91
CA SER A 434 -32.99 19.94 23.45
C SER A 434 -32.30 21.30 23.36
N SER A 435 -32.77 22.08 22.39
CA SER A 435 -32.63 23.54 22.21
C SER A 435 -31.25 24.10 21.87
N LEU A 436 -31.05 24.52 20.61
CA LEU A 436 -31.14 25.93 20.20
C LEU A 436 -31.00 26.08 18.67
N SER A 437 -32.09 26.56 18.07
CA SER A 437 -32.22 27.38 16.84
C SER A 437 -31.44 27.03 15.57
N GLN A 438 -32.15 26.32 14.68
CA GLN A 438 -32.15 26.31 13.20
C GLN A 438 -30.82 26.30 12.42
N PRO A 439 -30.56 25.21 11.67
CA PRO A 439 -29.78 25.25 10.44
C PRO A 439 -30.62 24.93 9.19
N LEU A 440 -30.13 25.48 8.07
CA LEU A 440 -30.63 25.44 6.70
C LEU A 440 -31.13 24.06 6.24
N THR A 441 -32.23 24.08 5.48
CA THR A 441 -32.90 22.94 4.86
C THR A 441 -31.93 22.06 4.05
N LYS A 442 -31.84 20.79 4.47
CA LYS A 442 -31.09 19.68 3.88
C LYS A 442 -31.33 19.57 2.36
N ILE A 443 -30.27 19.51 1.56
CA ILE A 443 -30.34 19.19 0.13
C ILE A 443 -30.90 17.75 -0.03
N PRO A 444 -31.96 17.54 -0.82
CA PRO A 444 -32.46 16.20 -1.10
C PRO A 444 -31.41 15.37 -1.87
N LEU A 445 -31.06 14.20 -1.33
CA LEU A 445 -30.12 13.25 -1.94
C LEU A 445 -30.69 12.56 -3.20
N THR A 446 -31.96 12.81 -3.53
CA THR A 446 -32.61 12.47 -4.80
C THR A 446 -32.78 13.74 -5.65
N PRO A 447 -32.27 13.78 -6.90
CA PRO A 447 -32.56 14.86 -7.83
C PRO A 447 -34.08 14.94 -8.01
N ASN A 448 -34.70 15.99 -7.48
CA ASN A 448 -36.14 16.19 -7.62
C ASN A 448 -36.39 16.80 -9.01
N TYR A 449 -37.57 16.63 -9.59
CA TYR A 449 -37.91 17.15 -10.91
C TYR A 449 -39.31 17.73 -10.93
N ALA A 450 -39.57 18.66 -11.85
CA ALA A 450 -40.88 19.27 -11.99
C ALA A 450 -41.93 18.19 -12.38
N PRO A 451 -43.03 18.04 -11.62
CA PRO A 451 -44.00 16.97 -11.84
C PRO A 451 -44.59 16.96 -13.26
N GLY A 452 -44.51 15.81 -13.91
CA GLY A 452 -44.99 15.58 -15.27
C GLY A 452 -44.30 16.42 -16.35
N GLN A 453 -43.15 17.03 -16.07
CA GLN A 453 -42.39 17.77 -17.08
C GLN A 453 -41.20 16.96 -17.57
N VAL A 454 -41.17 16.68 -18.87
CA VAL A 454 -40.10 15.95 -19.55
C VAL A 454 -39.44 16.82 -20.61
N LEU A 455 -38.13 16.74 -20.71
CA LEU A 455 -37.31 17.30 -21.78
C LEU A 455 -37.12 16.22 -22.84
N VAL A 456 -37.50 16.50 -24.08
CA VAL A 456 -37.48 15.53 -25.18
C VAL A 456 -36.69 16.08 -26.36
N LYS A 457 -35.68 15.33 -26.80
CA LYS A 457 -34.96 15.58 -28.05
C LYS A 457 -35.26 14.49 -29.07
N TYR A 458 -35.66 14.91 -30.26
CA TYR A 458 -35.97 14.00 -31.38
C TYR A 458 -34.74 13.75 -32.25
N LYS A 459 -34.59 12.54 -32.78
CA LYS A 459 -33.50 12.22 -33.71
C LYS A 459 -33.65 13.03 -34.99
N SER A 460 -32.53 13.51 -35.52
CA SER A 460 -32.47 14.25 -36.79
C SER A 460 -33.09 13.47 -37.94
N SER A 461 -32.90 12.14 -37.99
CA SER A 461 -33.48 11.26 -39.02
C SER A 461 -35.01 11.22 -39.02
N ALA A 462 -35.64 11.27 -37.85
CA ALA A 462 -37.10 11.32 -37.71
C ALA A 462 -37.67 12.66 -38.21
N LEU A 463 -36.98 13.76 -37.88
CA LEU A 463 -37.32 15.10 -38.37
C LEU A 463 -37.11 15.22 -39.89
N THR A 464 -36.08 14.59 -40.45
CA THR A 464 -35.80 14.57 -41.90
C THR A 464 -36.84 13.75 -42.67
N GLN A 465 -37.30 12.61 -42.15
CA GLN A 465 -38.35 11.81 -42.82
C GLN A 465 -39.66 12.60 -43.00
N LEU A 466 -40.08 13.37 -42.00
CA LEU A 466 -41.27 14.22 -42.10
C LEU A 466 -41.05 15.47 -42.94
N SER A 467 -39.82 15.96 -43.02
CA SER A 467 -39.43 17.02 -43.98
C SER A 467 -39.66 16.62 -45.44
N LEU A 468 -39.41 15.35 -45.77
CA LEU A 468 -39.60 14.83 -47.13
C LEU A 468 -41.08 14.72 -47.52
N GLN A 469 -41.99 14.84 -46.55
CA GLN A 469 -43.45 14.87 -46.74
C GLN A 469 -44.00 16.31 -46.86
N GLY A 470 -43.12 17.33 -46.91
CA GLY A 470 -43.52 18.73 -47.15
C GLY A 470 -44.00 19.51 -45.93
N LEU A 471 -43.87 18.98 -44.72
CA LEU A 471 -44.27 19.65 -43.47
C LEU A 471 -43.26 20.70 -43.03
N ASP A 472 -43.69 21.80 -42.42
CA ASP A 472 -42.80 22.78 -41.80
C ASP A 472 -42.21 22.27 -40.46
N GLN A 473 -41.23 22.96 -39.88
CA GLN A 473 -40.55 22.47 -38.67
C GLN A 473 -41.50 22.35 -37.47
N VAL A 474 -42.45 23.27 -37.32
CA VAL A 474 -43.40 23.28 -36.19
C VAL A 474 -44.39 22.14 -36.33
N ASP A 475 -44.89 21.90 -37.54
CA ASP A 475 -45.77 20.79 -37.87
C ASP A 475 -45.09 19.43 -37.68
N ARG A 476 -43.77 19.32 -37.93
CA ARG A 476 -43.01 18.07 -37.69
C ARG A 476 -42.94 17.70 -36.21
N PHE A 477 -42.65 18.65 -35.33
CA PHE A 477 -42.61 18.38 -33.89
C PHE A 477 -44.00 18.04 -33.36
N ALA A 478 -45.05 18.71 -33.84
CA ALA A 478 -46.43 18.37 -33.52
C ALA A 478 -46.77 16.94 -33.95
N VAL A 479 -46.49 16.56 -35.20
CA VAL A 479 -46.72 15.20 -35.71
C VAL A 479 -45.93 14.14 -34.94
N LEU A 480 -44.66 14.39 -34.61
CA LEU A 480 -43.86 13.46 -33.81
C LEU A 480 -44.40 13.30 -32.40
N ARG A 481 -44.87 14.39 -31.78
CA ARG A 481 -45.50 14.36 -30.46
C ARG A 481 -46.81 13.58 -30.49
N ASP A 482 -47.70 13.83 -31.44
CA ASP A 482 -48.97 13.10 -31.58
C ASP A 482 -48.72 11.59 -31.82
N ASN A 483 -47.69 11.24 -32.61
CA ASN A 483 -47.26 9.87 -32.80
C ASN A 483 -46.71 9.21 -31.52
N LEU A 484 -46.11 9.99 -30.62
CA LEU A 484 -45.68 9.50 -29.32
C LEU A 484 -46.87 9.31 -28.39
N GLU A 485 -47.81 10.26 -28.36
CA GLU A 485 -49.06 10.14 -27.59
C GLU A 485 -49.80 8.85 -27.94
N GLN A 486 -49.97 8.56 -29.23
CA GLN A 486 -50.66 7.34 -29.68
C GLN A 486 -49.90 6.05 -29.38
N ARG A 487 -48.59 6.02 -29.59
CA ARG A 487 -47.78 4.80 -29.39
C ARG A 487 -47.57 4.46 -27.92
N HIS A 488 -47.47 5.47 -27.06
CA HIS A 488 -47.15 5.30 -25.65
C HIS A 488 -48.35 5.48 -24.72
N GLY A 489 -49.52 5.86 -25.25
CA GLY A 489 -50.73 6.09 -24.46
C GLY A 489 -50.59 7.29 -23.51
N LEU A 490 -49.84 8.30 -23.92
CA LEU A 490 -49.55 9.51 -23.15
C LEU A 490 -50.34 10.70 -23.71
N SER A 491 -50.57 11.72 -22.88
CA SER A 491 -50.90 13.06 -23.37
C SER A 491 -49.70 13.95 -23.11
N LEU A 492 -49.18 14.60 -24.14
CA LEU A 492 -47.96 15.40 -24.18
C LEU A 492 -48.33 16.81 -24.68
N GLN A 493 -48.51 17.74 -23.76
CA GLN A 493 -48.69 19.14 -24.08
C GLN A 493 -47.34 19.84 -24.12
N LYS A 494 -47.02 20.50 -25.24
CA LYS A 494 -45.83 21.35 -25.29
C LYS A 494 -45.98 22.56 -24.38
N LEU A 495 -45.02 22.75 -23.47
CA LEU A 495 -44.91 23.94 -22.65
C LEU A 495 -43.97 24.98 -23.29
N GLN A 496 -42.80 24.53 -23.74
CA GLN A 496 -41.76 25.43 -24.26
C GLN A 496 -40.83 24.71 -25.24
N SER A 497 -40.27 25.46 -26.21
CA SER A 497 -39.11 25.01 -27.00
C SER A 497 -37.81 25.56 -26.43
N LEU A 498 -36.83 24.68 -26.23
CA LEU A 498 -35.49 24.96 -25.72
C LEU A 498 -34.45 24.60 -26.81
N GLY A 499 -34.57 25.24 -27.98
CA GLY A 499 -33.77 24.89 -29.16
C GLY A 499 -34.25 23.60 -29.82
N GLN A 500 -33.39 22.56 -29.86
CA GLN A 500 -33.74 21.24 -30.42
C GLN A 500 -34.49 20.33 -29.42
N VAL A 501 -34.75 20.84 -28.21
CA VAL A 501 -35.41 20.11 -27.12
C VAL A 501 -36.79 20.74 -26.89
N GLU A 502 -37.81 19.91 -26.68
CA GLU A 502 -39.12 20.37 -26.21
C GLU A 502 -39.30 20.04 -24.73
N LEU A 503 -39.74 21.02 -23.95
CA LEU A 503 -40.28 20.80 -22.62
C LEU A 503 -41.76 20.47 -22.75
N LEU A 504 -42.13 19.25 -22.38
CA LEU A 504 -43.48 18.72 -22.50
C LEU A 504 -44.08 18.47 -21.11
N GLN A 505 -45.33 18.88 -20.93
CA GLN A 505 -46.17 18.48 -19.82
C GLN A 505 -46.90 17.21 -20.19
N THR A 506 -46.81 16.21 -19.33
CA THR A 506 -47.50 14.94 -19.48
C THR A 506 -48.71 14.88 -18.56
N ASN A 507 -49.68 14.03 -18.88
CA ASN A 507 -50.82 13.71 -18.00
C ASN A 507 -50.42 12.88 -16.76
N LEU A 508 -49.19 12.38 -16.69
CA LEU A 508 -48.67 11.64 -15.56
C LEU A 508 -47.71 12.53 -14.75
N ALA A 509 -47.85 12.53 -13.43
CA ALA A 509 -46.99 13.32 -12.56
C ALA A 509 -45.55 12.76 -12.45
N ASP A 510 -45.38 11.47 -12.73
CA ASP A 510 -44.08 10.79 -12.72
C ASP A 510 -43.35 11.01 -14.06
N ALA A 511 -42.65 12.15 -14.15
CA ALA A 511 -41.88 12.53 -15.33
C ALA A 511 -40.74 11.53 -15.64
N LYS A 512 -40.22 10.80 -14.65
CA LYS A 512 -39.13 9.83 -14.85
C LYS A 512 -39.61 8.60 -15.61
N THR A 513 -40.73 8.02 -15.19
CA THR A 513 -41.34 6.90 -15.91
C THR A 513 -41.71 7.30 -17.34
N VAL A 514 -42.25 8.51 -17.54
CA VAL A 514 -42.58 8.99 -18.89
C VAL A 514 -41.31 9.21 -19.73
N ALA A 515 -40.26 9.79 -19.17
CA ALA A 515 -38.99 9.99 -19.87
C ALA A 515 -38.32 8.66 -20.26
N GLU A 516 -38.34 7.65 -19.39
CA GLU A 516 -37.84 6.30 -19.68
C GLU A 516 -38.66 5.64 -20.81
N GLN A 517 -39.99 5.75 -20.75
CA GLN A 517 -40.88 5.24 -21.79
C GLN A 517 -40.62 5.93 -23.14
N LEU A 518 -40.52 7.25 -23.17
CA LEU A 518 -40.25 8.02 -24.38
C LEU A 518 -38.83 7.78 -24.94
N SER A 519 -37.83 7.59 -24.07
CA SER A 519 -36.45 7.28 -24.49
C SER A 519 -36.30 5.95 -25.23
N SER A 520 -37.24 5.02 -25.03
CA SER A 520 -37.29 3.77 -25.77
C SER A 520 -37.79 3.91 -27.21
N ASP A 521 -38.33 5.07 -27.57
CA ASP A 521 -38.94 5.29 -28.88
C ASP A 521 -37.89 5.47 -29.99
N PRO A 522 -38.03 4.81 -31.15
CA PRO A 522 -37.08 4.95 -32.26
C PRO A 522 -36.89 6.39 -32.75
N ALA A 523 -37.91 7.26 -32.61
CA ALA A 523 -37.86 8.67 -33.02
C ALA A 523 -37.18 9.60 -32.00
N ILE A 524 -36.94 9.14 -30.78
CA ILE A 524 -36.36 9.91 -29.69
C ILE A 524 -34.85 9.67 -29.61
N GLU A 525 -34.09 10.76 -29.48
CA GLU A 525 -32.63 10.73 -29.23
C GLU A 525 -32.37 10.59 -27.73
N TYR A 526 -33.09 11.36 -26.91
CA TYR A 526 -33.20 11.16 -25.46
C TYR A 526 -34.48 11.83 -24.93
N ALA A 527 -34.97 11.33 -23.80
CA ALA A 527 -35.95 12.01 -22.97
C ALA A 527 -35.54 11.91 -21.50
N GLU A 528 -35.67 13.01 -20.75
CA GLU A 528 -35.30 13.07 -19.33
C GLU A 528 -36.29 13.94 -18.52
N PRO A 529 -36.42 13.73 -17.20
CA PRO A 529 -37.17 14.63 -16.34
C PRO A 529 -36.58 16.04 -16.30
N ASN A 530 -37.42 17.05 -16.11
CA ASN A 530 -36.96 18.42 -15.84
C ASN A 530 -36.50 18.58 -14.37
N TYR A 531 -35.23 18.27 -14.07
CA TYR A 531 -34.69 18.26 -12.71
C TYR A 531 -34.53 19.66 -12.07
N TYR A 532 -34.84 19.77 -10.78
CA TYR A 532 -34.48 20.88 -9.90
C TYR A 532 -32.99 20.84 -9.56
N LEU A 533 -32.35 22.00 -9.50
CA LEU A 533 -30.96 22.17 -9.09
C LEU A 533 -30.89 22.62 -7.62
N TYR A 534 -29.91 22.12 -6.86
CA TYR A 534 -29.67 22.49 -5.45
C TYR A 534 -28.27 23.11 -5.24
N THR A 535 -28.11 23.90 -4.18
CA THR A 535 -26.84 24.51 -3.75
C THR A 535 -26.09 23.58 -2.80
N LEU A 536 -24.89 23.11 -3.13
CA LEU A 536 -24.04 22.27 -2.24
C LEU A 536 -23.52 23.07 -1.02
N GLY A 537 -23.29 22.40 0.12
CA GLY A 537 -22.65 22.96 1.33
C GLY A 537 -21.14 23.16 1.18
N ILE A 538 -20.74 23.73 0.05
CA ILE A 538 -19.36 24.08 -0.29
C ILE A 538 -18.96 25.35 0.46
N PRO A 539 -17.72 25.43 0.98
CA PRO A 539 -17.22 26.64 1.60
C PRO A 539 -17.41 27.89 0.72
N ASN A 540 -17.74 29.03 1.32
CA ASN A 540 -18.01 30.28 0.58
C ASN A 540 -16.74 31.03 0.13
N ASP A 541 -15.59 30.36 0.21
CA ASP A 541 -14.27 30.92 -0.03
C ASP A 541 -14.07 31.21 -1.54
N PRO A 542 -13.73 32.46 -1.92
CA PRO A 542 -13.79 32.92 -3.32
C PRO A 542 -12.96 32.13 -4.33
N ARG A 543 -11.89 31.44 -3.90
CA ARG A 543 -10.99 30.67 -4.78
C ARG A 543 -11.21 29.15 -4.68
N LEU A 544 -12.28 28.70 -4.01
CA LEU A 544 -12.57 27.26 -3.87
C LEU A 544 -12.68 26.53 -5.21
N SER A 545 -13.24 27.18 -6.24
CA SER A 545 -13.39 26.58 -7.58
C SER A 545 -12.08 26.27 -8.29
N GLU A 546 -10.98 26.90 -7.86
CA GLU A 546 -9.63 26.66 -8.36
C GLU A 546 -8.94 25.49 -7.64
N GLN A 547 -9.49 25.02 -6.51
CA GLN A 547 -8.95 23.93 -5.69
C GLN A 547 -9.43 22.54 -6.16
N TRP A 548 -9.06 22.15 -7.38
CA TRP A 548 -9.45 20.86 -7.99
C TRP A 548 -9.19 19.64 -7.10
N HIS A 549 -8.13 19.72 -6.29
CA HIS A 549 -7.68 18.64 -5.40
C HIS A 549 -8.72 18.25 -4.35
N LEU A 550 -9.54 19.19 -3.89
CA LEU A 550 -10.61 18.92 -2.92
C LEU A 550 -11.67 18.02 -3.55
N SER A 551 -12.08 18.33 -4.79
CA SER A 551 -13.02 17.49 -5.54
C SER A 551 -12.44 16.12 -5.89
N ALA A 552 -11.16 16.06 -6.31
CA ALA A 552 -10.50 14.81 -6.65
C ALA A 552 -10.43 13.84 -5.46
N ALA A 553 -10.15 14.37 -4.26
CA ALA A 553 -10.14 13.61 -3.01
C ALA A 553 -11.54 13.42 -2.37
N GLY A 554 -12.63 13.83 -3.02
CA GLY A 554 -14.00 13.59 -2.54
C GLY A 554 -14.49 14.49 -1.41
N LEU A 555 -13.84 15.63 -1.17
CA LEU A 555 -14.12 16.49 -0.01
C LEU A 555 -15.49 17.16 -0.03
N PRO A 556 -16.04 17.65 -1.17
CA PRO A 556 -17.36 18.28 -1.16
C PRO A 556 -18.46 17.41 -0.55
N VAL A 557 -18.37 16.09 -0.75
CA VAL A 557 -19.30 15.12 -0.14
C VAL A 557 -18.88 14.80 1.30
N ALA A 558 -17.58 14.62 1.56
CA ALA A 558 -17.03 14.33 2.89
C ALA A 558 -17.41 15.40 3.92
N TRP A 559 -17.42 16.68 3.51
CA TRP A 559 -17.75 17.82 4.37
C TRP A 559 -19.20 17.82 4.85
N GLU A 560 -20.12 17.12 4.19
CA GLU A 560 -21.46 16.92 4.74
C GLU A 560 -21.46 16.04 6.00
N ILE A 561 -20.41 15.24 6.19
CA ILE A 561 -20.24 14.36 7.35
C ILE A 561 -19.38 15.02 8.42
N GLU A 562 -18.18 15.45 8.06
CA GLU A 562 -17.21 16.05 8.98
C GLU A 562 -16.37 17.09 8.24
N LYS A 563 -16.24 18.26 8.85
CA LYS A 563 -15.51 19.42 8.30
C LYS A 563 -14.23 19.69 9.08
N GLY A 564 -14.01 19.02 10.21
CA GLY A 564 -13.01 19.35 11.21
C GLY A 564 -13.59 20.18 12.38
N SER A 565 -14.90 20.02 12.64
CA SER A 565 -15.66 20.84 13.59
C SER A 565 -16.24 20.03 14.76
N SER A 566 -16.35 18.69 14.67
CA SER A 566 -16.95 17.91 15.76
C SER A 566 -16.04 17.81 16.98
N ARG A 567 -14.77 17.47 16.80
CA ARG A 567 -13.79 17.28 17.88
C ARG A 567 -12.43 17.86 17.53
N SER A 568 -11.65 18.16 18.57
CA SER A 568 -10.33 18.74 18.40
C SER A 568 -9.29 17.68 18.01
N VAL A 569 -8.51 18.00 16.99
CA VAL A 569 -7.39 17.19 16.51
C VAL A 569 -6.25 18.15 16.20
N ILE A 570 -5.06 17.85 16.73
CA ILE A 570 -3.85 18.61 16.44
C ILE A 570 -3.05 17.88 15.37
N VAL A 571 -2.72 18.59 14.30
CA VAL A 571 -1.85 18.14 13.20
C VAL A 571 -0.54 18.92 13.27
N ALA A 572 0.57 18.26 13.56
CA ALA A 572 1.88 18.88 13.47
C ALA A 572 2.33 18.97 12.02
N VAL A 573 2.88 20.13 11.64
CA VAL A 573 3.51 20.34 10.34
C VAL A 573 4.97 20.65 10.61
N ILE A 574 5.86 19.73 10.21
CA ILE A 574 7.31 19.88 10.36
C ILE A 574 7.87 20.39 9.04
N ASP A 575 8.28 21.66 8.98
CA ASP A 575 8.57 22.36 7.71
C ASP A 575 9.53 23.56 7.88
N SER A 576 9.59 24.46 6.88
CA SER A 576 10.50 25.60 6.78
C SER A 576 10.02 26.91 7.40
N GLY A 577 8.79 26.94 7.93
CA GLY A 577 8.23 28.09 8.65
C GLY A 577 6.86 28.53 8.14
N PHE A 578 6.22 29.44 8.90
CA PHE A 578 4.79 29.70 8.79
C PHE A 578 4.46 31.20 8.86
N ASP A 579 3.55 31.67 8.01
CA ASP A 579 2.89 32.96 8.21
C ASP A 579 1.77 32.78 9.24
N LEU A 580 2.14 32.90 10.52
CA LEU A 580 1.21 32.79 11.66
C LEU A 580 0.13 33.88 11.66
N SER A 581 0.32 34.94 10.87
CA SER A 581 -0.60 36.06 10.73
C SER A 581 -1.51 35.97 9.50
N HIS A 582 -1.33 34.94 8.66
CA HIS A 582 -2.11 34.76 7.44
C HIS A 582 -3.61 34.75 7.79
N PRO A 583 -4.46 35.60 7.19
CA PRO A 583 -5.86 35.75 7.58
C PRO A 583 -6.65 34.43 7.60
N ASP A 584 -6.31 33.54 6.66
CA ASP A 584 -6.93 32.23 6.48
C ASP A 584 -6.40 31.13 7.42
N LEU A 585 -5.31 31.39 8.15
CA LEU A 585 -4.64 30.39 9.01
C LEU A 585 -4.45 30.83 10.46
N ALA A 586 -4.47 32.13 10.75
CA ALA A 586 -4.17 32.65 12.09
C ALA A 586 -5.05 32.02 13.18
N SER A 587 -6.32 31.76 12.86
CA SER A 587 -7.25 31.09 13.78
C SER A 587 -7.04 29.59 13.91
N GLN A 588 -6.25 28.98 13.03
CA GLN A 588 -6.03 27.54 12.90
C GLN A 588 -4.71 27.08 13.50
N PHE A 589 -3.79 27.99 13.82
CA PHE A 589 -2.56 27.66 14.52
C PHE A 589 -2.75 27.55 16.04
N VAL A 590 -2.09 26.56 16.64
CA VAL A 590 -1.73 26.57 18.06
C VAL A 590 -0.26 27.00 18.22
N LYS A 591 0.18 27.21 19.46
CA LYS A 591 1.56 27.62 19.74
C LYS A 591 2.56 26.55 19.28
N GLY A 592 3.45 26.93 18.35
CA GLY A 592 4.49 26.08 17.79
C GLY A 592 5.90 26.37 18.33
N TYR A 593 6.92 25.88 17.62
CA TYR A 593 8.33 26.01 17.99
C TYR A 593 9.28 25.99 16.79
N ASP A 594 10.36 26.76 16.84
CA ASP A 594 11.47 26.77 15.89
C ASP A 594 12.70 26.04 16.45
N PHE A 595 13.07 24.93 15.83
CA PHE A 595 14.26 24.14 16.15
C PHE A 595 15.50 24.51 15.29
N CYS A 596 15.35 25.33 14.26
CA CYS A 596 16.46 25.82 13.42
C CYS A 596 17.08 27.12 13.96
N GLY A 597 16.25 28.06 14.43
CA GLY A 597 16.63 29.42 14.84
C GLY A 597 16.81 30.40 13.67
N ALA A 598 16.89 31.69 13.99
CA ALA A 598 16.53 32.82 13.11
C ALA A 598 17.31 33.07 11.79
N THR A 599 18.36 32.34 11.38
CA THR A 599 19.05 32.69 10.10
C THR A 599 19.86 31.62 9.36
N ASN A 600 20.29 30.49 9.96
CA ASN A 600 21.12 29.51 9.20
C ASN A 600 21.18 28.05 9.70
N CYS A 601 20.30 27.60 10.61
CA CYS A 601 20.25 26.27 11.24
C CYS A 601 21.54 25.71 11.88
N ALA A 602 22.72 26.28 11.59
CA ALA A 602 24.02 25.77 12.00
C ALA A 602 24.45 26.28 13.38
N ASN A 603 23.82 27.34 13.91
CA ASN A 603 24.14 27.95 15.21
C ASN A 603 22.94 28.58 15.94
N GLY A 604 21.70 28.27 15.56
CA GLY A 604 20.50 28.87 16.17
C GLY A 604 20.16 28.25 17.52
N THR A 605 19.99 29.06 18.57
CA THR A 605 19.29 28.64 19.79
C THR A 605 17.80 28.68 19.46
N GLY A 606 17.20 27.53 19.11
CA GLY A 606 15.79 27.46 18.75
C GLY A 606 14.88 28.18 19.76
N ASP A 607 13.79 28.76 19.28
CA ASP A 607 12.88 29.60 20.06
C ASP A 607 11.40 29.22 19.82
N SER A 608 10.48 29.93 20.48
CA SER A 608 9.05 29.62 20.38
C SER A 608 8.32 30.30 19.20
N ASP A 609 9.05 30.86 18.25
CA ASP A 609 8.53 31.58 17.08
C ASP A 609 8.87 30.83 15.78
N PRO A 610 7.98 29.95 15.29
CA PRO A 610 8.17 29.23 14.03
C PRO A 610 7.86 30.07 12.78
N SER A 611 7.74 31.39 12.90
CA SER A 611 7.48 32.25 11.75
C SER A 611 8.68 32.41 10.82
N ASN A 612 8.42 32.83 9.58
CA ASN A 612 9.46 33.29 8.66
C ASN A 612 9.63 34.80 8.81
N GLY A 613 10.89 35.24 8.93
CA GLY A 613 11.23 36.66 8.97
C GLY A 613 11.25 37.31 7.59
N ASP A 614 11.29 36.50 6.52
CA ASP A 614 11.20 36.96 5.14
C ASP A 614 9.97 36.38 4.38
N SER A 615 9.54 37.11 3.36
CA SER A 615 8.37 36.78 2.55
C SER A 615 8.67 35.82 1.39
N PHE A 616 9.85 35.18 1.37
CA PHE A 616 10.34 34.46 0.19
C PHE A 616 10.09 32.94 0.23
N ASN A 617 9.99 32.34 1.42
CA ASN A 617 9.69 30.90 1.53
C ASN A 617 8.27 30.63 2.01
N SER A 618 7.55 29.92 1.17
CA SER A 618 6.11 29.73 1.26
C SER A 618 5.68 28.31 1.58
N HIS A 619 6.63 27.38 1.73
CA HIS A 619 6.33 25.95 1.74
C HIS A 619 5.47 25.52 2.94
N GLY A 620 5.92 25.75 4.18
CA GLY A 620 5.16 25.38 5.39
C GLY A 620 3.80 26.09 5.50
N THR A 621 3.72 27.35 5.06
CA THR A 621 2.45 28.10 4.99
C THR A 621 1.48 27.47 3.99
N HIS A 622 1.98 27.04 2.83
CA HIS A 622 1.17 26.39 1.78
C HIS A 622 0.67 25.02 2.22
N VAL A 623 1.55 24.23 2.84
CA VAL A 623 1.24 22.91 3.43
C VAL A 623 0.18 23.06 4.52
N ALA A 624 0.31 24.02 5.43
CA ALA A 624 -0.68 24.28 6.49
C ALA A 624 -2.06 24.64 5.91
N GLY A 625 -2.10 25.44 4.83
CA GLY A 625 -3.35 25.80 4.16
C GLY A 625 -4.06 24.62 3.50
N ILE A 626 -3.32 23.68 2.90
CA ILE A 626 -3.91 22.47 2.32
C ILE A 626 -4.59 21.65 3.42
N ILE A 627 -3.99 21.55 4.60
CA ILE A 627 -4.55 20.78 5.71
C ILE A 627 -5.80 21.48 6.27
N ALA A 628 -5.70 22.78 6.63
CA ALA A 628 -6.68 23.41 7.52
C ALA A 628 -6.91 24.91 7.30
N ALA A 629 -6.70 25.49 6.10
CA ALA A 629 -7.19 26.85 5.83
C ALA A 629 -8.68 26.99 6.22
N ALA A 630 -9.01 28.06 6.93
CA ALA A 630 -10.30 28.25 7.57
C ALA A 630 -11.40 28.47 6.53
N GLY A 631 -12.30 27.52 6.38
CA GLY A 631 -13.37 27.63 5.39
C GLY A 631 -14.56 28.40 5.92
N ASN A 632 -15.43 28.84 5.01
CA ASN A 632 -16.61 29.66 5.31
C ASN A 632 -16.29 31.03 5.90
N ASN A 633 -15.11 31.59 5.62
CA ASN A 633 -14.70 32.91 6.11
C ASN A 633 -14.80 34.01 5.03
N ASN A 634 -15.24 33.67 3.81
CA ASN A 634 -15.30 34.51 2.61
C ASN A 634 -13.93 35.04 2.14
N LEU A 635 -12.85 34.34 2.47
CA LEU A 635 -11.48 34.69 2.08
C LEU A 635 -10.88 33.51 1.32
N GLY A 636 -9.94 33.80 0.41
CA GLY A 636 -8.98 32.79 0.00
C GLY A 636 -9.53 31.43 -0.42
N VAL A 637 -9.08 30.41 0.30
CA VAL A 637 -9.20 28.98 0.00
C VAL A 637 -9.77 28.23 1.20
N ALA A 638 -10.18 26.98 1.01
CA ALA A 638 -10.53 26.10 2.12
C ALA A 638 -9.52 24.95 2.25
N GLY A 639 -9.16 24.61 3.49
CA GLY A 639 -8.37 23.41 3.77
C GLY A 639 -9.20 22.13 3.65
N VAL A 640 -8.54 20.98 3.60
CA VAL A 640 -9.18 19.67 3.66
C VAL A 640 -10.03 19.52 4.93
N ALA A 641 -9.50 19.94 6.08
CA ALA A 641 -10.20 20.00 7.35
C ALA A 641 -10.43 21.46 7.78
N TYR A 642 -11.27 22.18 7.04
CA TYR A 642 -11.46 23.62 7.18
C TYR A 642 -12.16 24.09 8.47
N GLY A 643 -12.73 23.15 9.23
CA GLY A 643 -13.42 23.40 10.49
C GLY A 643 -12.50 23.94 11.58
N ASN A 644 -13.08 24.56 12.60
CA ASN A 644 -12.33 25.32 13.60
C ASN A 644 -11.76 24.48 14.76
N LYS A 645 -11.92 23.15 14.77
CA LYS A 645 -11.40 22.27 15.84
C LYS A 645 -10.17 21.48 15.43
N VAL A 646 -9.94 21.30 14.13
CA VAL A 646 -8.64 20.83 13.64
C VAL A 646 -7.67 22.00 13.68
N LYS A 647 -6.53 21.83 14.34
CA LYS A 647 -5.51 22.87 14.49
C LYS A 647 -4.16 22.39 14.00
N ILE A 648 -3.38 23.34 13.51
CA ILE A 648 -2.00 23.13 13.07
C ILE A 648 -1.06 23.46 14.23
N LEU A 649 -0.18 22.53 14.56
CA LEU A 649 1.00 22.78 15.39
C LEU A 649 2.19 23.08 14.46
N PRO A 650 2.62 24.34 14.32
CA PRO A 650 3.71 24.70 13.42
C PRO A 650 5.07 24.34 14.05
N VAL A 651 5.85 23.50 13.38
CA VAL A 651 7.17 23.07 13.84
C VAL A 651 8.19 23.37 12.76
N LYS A 652 9.06 24.36 13.01
CA LYS A 652 10.07 24.79 12.04
C LYS A 652 11.39 24.07 12.30
N ILE A 653 11.95 23.45 11.26
CA ILE A 653 13.25 22.75 11.34
C ILE A 653 14.24 23.17 10.25
N PHE A 654 13.76 23.82 9.18
CA PHE A 654 14.62 24.43 8.16
C PHE A 654 14.77 25.93 8.42
N SER A 655 15.80 26.51 7.81
CA SER A 655 15.98 27.95 7.76
C SER A 655 14.87 28.60 6.93
N ASP A 656 14.78 29.92 6.98
CA ASP A 656 13.86 30.71 6.16
C ASP A 656 14.05 30.40 4.67
N TYR A 657 15.23 29.98 4.20
CA TYR A 657 15.46 29.56 2.81
C TYR A 657 15.03 28.12 2.48
N GLY A 658 14.53 27.35 3.46
CA GLY A 658 14.14 25.95 3.26
C GLY A 658 15.33 24.99 3.27
N GLU A 659 16.50 25.44 3.73
CA GLU A 659 17.74 24.67 3.75
C GLU A 659 18.23 24.43 5.19
N GLY A 660 19.21 23.53 5.32
CA GLY A 660 20.01 23.43 6.54
C GLY A 660 19.39 22.64 7.70
N ALA A 661 18.21 22.04 7.54
CA ALA A 661 17.66 21.17 8.57
C ALA A 661 18.59 19.97 8.85
N THR A 662 18.88 19.76 10.13
CA THR A 662 19.69 18.63 10.59
C THR A 662 18.81 17.49 11.07
N VAL A 663 19.36 16.26 11.10
CA VAL A 663 18.67 15.10 11.68
C VAL A 663 18.32 15.34 13.16
N SER A 664 19.14 16.08 13.91
CA SER A 664 18.82 16.45 15.30
C SER A 664 17.62 17.38 15.41
N ASN A 665 17.49 18.39 14.53
CA ASN A 665 16.33 19.28 14.52
C ASN A 665 15.06 18.50 14.16
N PHE A 666 15.15 17.58 13.20
CA PHE A 666 14.06 16.69 12.83
C PHE A 666 13.61 15.79 14.01
N ILE A 667 14.55 15.14 14.71
CA ILE A 667 14.25 14.30 15.88
C ILE A 667 13.59 15.12 16.99
N ASN A 668 14.14 16.29 17.31
CA ASN A 668 13.58 17.18 18.33
C ASN A 668 12.18 17.66 17.94
N GLY A 669 11.97 18.01 16.67
CA GLY A 669 10.67 18.39 16.11
C GLY A 669 9.63 17.29 16.27
N ILE A 670 9.96 16.03 15.93
CA ILE A 670 9.03 14.90 16.10
C ILE A 670 8.71 14.66 17.58
N ARG A 671 9.74 14.55 18.45
CA ARG A 671 9.53 14.28 19.88
C ARG A 671 8.63 15.34 20.50
N TRP A 672 8.93 16.61 20.24
CA TRP A 672 8.15 17.72 20.78
C TRP A 672 6.72 17.75 20.24
N SER A 673 6.54 17.40 18.95
CA SER A 673 5.21 17.33 18.32
C SER A 673 4.26 16.38 19.04
N VAL A 674 4.75 15.25 19.54
CA VAL A 674 3.93 14.26 20.27
C VAL A 674 3.89 14.50 21.79
N GLY A 675 4.51 15.58 22.28
CA GLY A 675 4.51 15.93 23.70
C GLY A 675 5.66 15.33 24.51
N LEU A 676 6.61 14.64 23.87
CA LEU A 676 7.83 14.19 24.54
C LEU A 676 8.74 15.38 24.87
N SER A 677 9.47 15.24 25.97
CA SER A 677 10.41 16.28 26.43
C SER A 677 11.62 16.39 25.51
N VAL A 678 12.05 17.63 25.27
CA VAL A 678 13.29 17.99 24.56
C VAL A 678 14.08 18.93 25.46
N ASP A 679 15.36 18.66 25.63
CA ASP A 679 16.23 19.41 26.55
C ASP A 679 16.29 20.90 26.17
N GLY A 680 16.05 21.77 27.16
CA GLY A 680 16.06 23.22 26.96
C GLY A 680 14.82 23.79 26.24
N VAL A 681 13.84 22.96 25.90
CA VAL A 681 12.63 23.36 25.16
C VAL A 681 11.40 23.26 26.06
N PRO A 682 10.51 24.28 26.10
CA PRO A 682 9.28 24.22 26.88
C PRO A 682 8.38 23.05 26.49
N ALA A 683 7.68 22.44 27.44
CA ALA A 683 6.77 21.33 27.15
C ALA A 683 5.65 21.74 26.16
N ASN A 684 5.38 20.89 25.17
CA ASN A 684 4.27 21.07 24.26
C ASN A 684 2.95 20.71 24.96
N VAL A 685 2.04 21.67 25.10
CA VAL A 685 0.70 21.45 25.68
C VAL A 685 -0.35 21.00 24.67
N ASN A 686 0.02 20.91 23.40
CA ASN A 686 -0.85 20.50 22.28
C ASN A 686 -0.20 19.33 21.51
N PRO A 687 -0.10 18.12 22.11
CA PRO A 687 0.47 16.97 21.42
C PRO A 687 -0.36 16.59 20.18
N ALA A 688 0.33 16.35 19.07
CA ALA A 688 -0.26 16.05 17.79
C ALA A 688 -0.64 14.56 17.66
N ARG A 689 -1.80 14.31 17.03
CA ARG A 689 -2.24 12.95 16.66
C ARG A 689 -1.85 12.59 15.23
N VAL A 690 -1.48 13.58 14.42
CA VAL A 690 -1.03 13.43 13.04
C VAL A 690 0.19 14.32 12.84
N ILE A 691 1.24 13.82 12.20
CA ILE A 691 2.44 14.58 11.84
C ILE A 691 2.60 14.54 10.33
N ASN A 692 2.55 15.70 9.68
CA ASN A 692 2.85 15.88 8.27
C ASN A 692 4.31 16.30 8.07
N MET A 693 5.02 15.56 7.22
CA MET A 693 6.41 15.79 6.86
C MET A 693 6.54 15.90 5.35
N SER A 694 6.35 17.10 4.82
CA SER A 694 6.48 17.41 3.40
C SER A 694 7.95 17.62 2.99
N LEU A 695 8.81 16.68 3.39
CA LEU A 695 10.26 16.75 3.30
C LEU A 695 10.86 15.36 3.05
N GLY A 696 12.12 15.31 2.60
CA GLY A 696 12.86 14.05 2.56
C GLY A 696 14.26 14.18 2.00
N ALA A 697 15.04 13.10 2.13
CA ALA A 697 16.37 12.96 1.56
C ALA A 697 16.75 11.50 1.30
N TYR A 698 17.75 11.29 0.44
CA TYR A 698 18.24 9.94 0.06
C TYR A 698 19.31 9.40 1.00
N PHE A 699 18.98 9.23 2.27
CA PHE A 699 19.83 8.53 3.22
C PHE A 699 19.00 7.70 4.20
N ASP A 700 19.62 6.65 4.74
CA ASP A 700 19.04 5.86 5.83
C ASP A 700 19.61 6.33 7.17
N SER A 701 18.76 6.37 8.20
CA SER A 701 19.17 6.78 9.53
C SER A 701 18.43 5.98 10.59
N LYS A 702 19.19 5.24 11.42
CA LYS A 702 18.65 4.49 12.56
C LYS A 702 17.99 5.40 13.59
N SER A 703 18.51 6.61 13.75
CA SER A 703 17.95 7.61 14.66
C SER A 703 16.60 8.14 14.16
N ILE A 704 16.40 8.22 12.84
CA ILE A 704 15.09 8.55 12.25
C ILE A 704 14.08 7.44 12.54
N GLN A 705 14.43 6.16 12.33
CA GLN A 705 13.53 5.06 12.68
C GLN A 705 13.16 5.06 14.17
N THR A 706 14.16 5.27 15.04
CA THR A 706 13.95 5.31 16.50
C THR A 706 12.92 6.38 16.88
N VAL A 707 13.05 7.60 16.37
CA VAL A 707 12.11 8.68 16.72
C VAL A 707 10.71 8.48 16.10
N ILE A 708 10.62 7.82 14.94
CA ILE A 708 9.34 7.44 14.34
C ILE A 708 8.60 6.45 15.24
N ASP A 709 9.31 5.44 15.74
CA ASP A 709 8.73 4.44 16.65
C ASP A 709 8.31 5.07 18.00
N GLU A 710 9.10 6.01 18.53
CA GLU A 710 8.73 6.82 19.70
C GLU A 710 7.40 7.57 19.45
N ALA A 711 7.28 8.29 18.33
CA ALA A 711 6.07 9.05 18.01
C ALA A 711 4.84 8.17 17.76
N ARG A 712 5.03 6.99 17.15
CA ARG A 712 3.97 5.98 16.99
C ARG A 712 3.46 5.46 18.33
N ASN A 713 4.36 5.21 19.28
CA ASN A 713 4.02 4.75 20.63
C ASN A 713 3.20 5.80 21.41
N GLU A 714 3.43 7.09 21.14
CA GLU A 714 2.61 8.20 21.67
C GLU A 714 1.26 8.36 20.93
N GLY A 715 0.96 7.49 19.95
CA GLY A 715 -0.33 7.46 19.28
C GLY A 715 -0.48 8.46 18.13
N ALA A 716 0.62 8.90 17.54
CA ALA A 716 0.63 9.76 16.36
C ALA A 716 0.76 8.96 15.05
N LEU A 717 -0.02 9.36 14.04
CA LEU A 717 0.16 8.91 12.65
C LEU A 717 1.20 9.81 11.95
N LEU A 718 2.25 9.22 11.40
CA LEU A 718 3.29 9.93 10.65
C LEU A 718 3.05 9.79 9.14
N ILE A 719 3.05 10.90 8.42
CA ILE A 719 2.75 11.00 6.98
C ILE A 719 3.88 11.78 6.33
N ALA A 720 4.49 11.24 5.27
CA ALA A 720 5.61 11.89 4.60
C ALA A 720 5.55 11.82 3.06
N ALA A 721 6.12 12.83 2.41
CA ALA A 721 6.23 12.92 0.97
C ALA A 721 7.27 11.93 0.42
N THR A 722 6.97 11.22 -0.67
CA THR A 722 7.87 10.18 -1.21
C THR A 722 9.07 10.71 -1.98
N GLY A 723 9.02 11.98 -2.41
CA GLY A 723 10.07 12.67 -3.17
C GLY A 723 9.66 13.00 -4.61
N ASN A 724 10.45 13.86 -5.27
CA ASN A 724 10.05 14.55 -6.51
C ASN A 724 11.03 14.34 -7.70
N ASP A 725 11.75 13.22 -7.74
CA ASP A 725 12.74 12.94 -8.79
C ASP A 725 12.24 12.00 -9.90
N GLY A 726 11.02 11.47 -9.76
CA GLY A 726 10.38 10.60 -10.75
C GLY A 726 11.06 9.23 -10.86
N ILE A 727 11.70 8.76 -9.78
CA ILE A 727 12.47 7.51 -9.76
C ILE A 727 11.84 6.46 -8.83
N ALA A 728 12.23 5.20 -9.04
CA ALA A 728 11.84 4.05 -8.23
C ALA A 728 12.58 4.01 -6.87
N LYS A 729 12.62 5.13 -6.14
CA LYS A 729 13.29 5.26 -4.85
C LYS A 729 12.58 6.29 -3.97
N VAL A 730 12.02 5.86 -2.84
CA VAL A 730 11.37 6.72 -1.86
C VAL A 730 12.41 7.35 -0.92
N MET A 731 12.23 8.64 -0.59
CA MET A 731 13.09 9.36 0.36
C MET A 731 12.78 9.01 1.82
N SER A 732 13.78 9.07 2.70
CA SER A 732 13.56 9.08 4.15
C SER A 732 13.03 10.46 4.58
N PRO A 733 12.02 10.58 5.47
CA PRO A 733 11.46 9.53 6.33
C PRO A 733 10.30 8.73 5.71
N ALA A 734 9.79 9.07 4.52
CA ALA A 734 8.69 8.31 3.89
C ALA A 734 9.02 6.83 3.64
N ALA A 735 10.30 6.52 3.44
CA ALA A 735 10.79 5.16 3.29
C ALA A 735 10.86 4.36 4.61
N ALA A 736 10.81 5.02 5.77
CA ALA A 736 10.97 4.37 7.06
C ALA A 736 9.74 3.55 7.45
N ASP A 737 9.94 2.52 8.27
CA ASP A 737 8.82 1.73 8.80
C ASP A 737 7.94 2.60 9.68
N ASN A 738 6.63 2.32 9.69
CA ASN A 738 5.63 3.09 10.42
C ASN A 738 5.49 4.56 9.97
N VAL A 739 5.88 4.91 8.74
CA VAL A 739 5.52 6.18 8.10
C VAL A 739 4.64 5.89 6.90
N LEU A 740 3.54 6.64 6.76
CA LEU A 740 2.67 6.54 5.59
C LEU A 740 3.28 7.39 4.44
N GLY A 741 3.91 6.73 3.49
CA GLY A 741 4.54 7.35 2.33
C GLY A 741 3.53 7.76 1.25
N VAL A 742 3.44 9.06 0.95
CA VAL A 742 2.45 9.64 0.04
C VAL A 742 3.06 10.08 -1.28
N GLY A 743 2.63 9.43 -2.37
CA GLY A 743 2.94 9.86 -3.74
C GLY A 743 1.90 10.87 -4.27
N SER A 744 2.20 11.46 -5.43
CA SER A 744 1.39 12.53 -6.03
C SER A 744 0.65 12.07 -7.30
N ILE A 745 -0.59 12.53 -7.46
CA ILE A 745 -1.34 12.47 -8.72
C ILE A 745 -1.70 13.85 -9.26
N ASN A 746 -1.97 13.89 -10.57
CA ASN A 746 -2.52 15.04 -11.29
C ASN A 746 -4.06 14.95 -11.43
N PRO A 747 -4.74 15.98 -12.00
CA PRO A 747 -6.19 15.99 -12.15
C PRO A 747 -6.78 14.84 -12.96
N SER A 748 -5.98 14.18 -13.79
CA SER A 748 -6.37 13.01 -14.60
C SER A 748 -6.17 11.70 -13.85
N PHE A 749 -5.96 11.73 -12.53
CA PHE A 749 -5.71 10.56 -11.68
C PHE A 749 -4.46 9.75 -12.09
N LYS A 750 -3.54 10.36 -12.84
CA LYS A 750 -2.26 9.76 -13.19
C LYS A 750 -1.21 10.18 -12.16
N ARG A 751 -0.30 9.26 -11.83
CA ARG A 751 0.90 9.56 -11.05
C ARG A 751 1.60 10.74 -11.68
N SER A 752 1.87 11.77 -10.87
CA SER A 752 2.65 12.91 -11.31
C SER A 752 4.02 12.42 -11.77
N CYS A 753 4.46 12.90 -12.91
CA CYS A 753 5.72 12.48 -13.55
C CYS A 753 6.93 12.47 -12.59
N PHE A 754 7.01 13.46 -11.70
CA PHE A 754 8.07 13.66 -10.72
C PHE A 754 7.89 12.80 -9.46
N SER A 755 6.72 12.21 -9.22
CA SER A 755 6.44 11.51 -7.96
C SER A 755 7.32 10.27 -7.88
N ASN A 756 8.17 10.18 -6.86
CA ASN A 756 8.91 8.96 -6.59
C ASN A 756 7.95 7.79 -6.31
N TYR A 757 8.39 6.60 -6.68
CA TYR A 757 7.62 5.36 -6.58
C TYR A 757 8.49 4.20 -6.05
N GLY A 758 7.88 3.07 -5.72
CA GLY A 758 8.61 1.89 -5.23
C GLY A 758 9.26 1.08 -6.38
N SER A 759 10.38 0.40 -6.08
CA SER A 759 10.91 -0.66 -6.94
C SER A 759 10.15 -1.99 -6.73
N ASP A 760 10.24 -2.90 -7.70
CA ASP A 760 9.36 -4.07 -7.79
C ASP A 760 9.40 -5.01 -6.56
N SER A 761 8.19 -5.39 -6.15
CA SER A 761 7.72 -6.44 -5.22
C SER A 761 8.72 -7.14 -4.28
N THR A 762 8.82 -6.67 -3.04
CA THR A 762 8.73 -7.47 -1.79
C THR A 762 8.86 -6.56 -0.55
N LEU A 763 8.12 -6.90 0.50
CA LEU A 763 7.86 -6.11 1.72
C LEU A 763 9.15 -5.64 2.45
N GLY A 764 9.34 -4.32 2.57
CA GLY A 764 10.39 -3.66 3.38
C GLY A 764 10.49 -2.14 3.12
N PRO A 765 11.22 -1.35 3.94
CA PRO A 765 11.29 0.12 3.86
C PRO A 765 11.63 0.64 2.46
N GLY A 766 10.91 1.66 1.99
CA GLY A 766 11.06 2.25 0.65
C GLY A 766 9.85 2.15 -0.30
N LYS A 767 8.62 2.01 0.22
CA LYS A 767 7.38 1.89 -0.58
C LYS A 767 6.55 3.18 -0.64
N VAL A 768 5.66 3.26 -1.64
CA VAL A 768 4.52 4.19 -1.66
C VAL A 768 3.32 3.48 -1.04
N ASP A 769 2.73 4.04 0.00
CA ASP A 769 1.58 3.42 0.68
C ASP A 769 0.26 3.81 0.03
N LEU A 770 0.13 5.06 -0.40
CA LEU A 770 -1.01 5.57 -1.18
C LEU A 770 -0.60 6.84 -1.94
N VAL A 771 -1.50 7.35 -2.77
CA VAL A 771 -1.31 8.63 -3.47
C VAL A 771 -2.44 9.61 -3.20
N ALA A 772 -2.13 10.90 -3.32
CA ALA A 772 -3.10 11.98 -3.18
C ALA A 772 -2.84 13.11 -4.20
N PRO A 773 -3.80 14.02 -4.43
CA PRO A 773 -3.62 15.19 -5.27
C PRO A 773 -2.40 16.04 -4.88
N GLY A 774 -1.38 16.09 -5.75
CA GLY A 774 -0.19 16.93 -5.57
C GLY A 774 0.20 17.74 -6.82
N GLY A 775 -0.52 17.54 -7.93
CA GLY A 775 -0.35 18.33 -9.16
C GLY A 775 0.80 17.87 -10.06
N ASP A 776 1.01 18.58 -11.17
CA ASP A 776 2.12 18.40 -12.10
C ASP A 776 2.90 19.72 -12.21
N GLY A 777 4.16 19.72 -11.80
CA GLY A 777 5.01 20.91 -11.82
C GLY A 777 5.63 21.22 -13.19
N ALA A 778 6.57 22.17 -13.18
CA ALA A 778 7.36 22.55 -14.35
C ALA A 778 8.09 21.35 -14.96
N GLY A 779 7.89 21.12 -16.27
CA GLY A 779 8.38 19.94 -16.98
C GLY A 779 7.31 18.89 -17.27
N CYS A 780 6.09 19.07 -16.75
CA CYS A 780 4.93 18.21 -16.97
C CYS A 780 3.70 19.04 -17.37
N ALA A 781 2.49 18.70 -16.91
CA ALA A 781 1.25 19.37 -17.32
C ALA A 781 1.03 20.77 -16.70
N ASN A 782 1.89 21.25 -15.79
CA ASN A 782 1.80 22.54 -15.12
C ASN A 782 0.45 22.81 -14.43
N VAL A 783 -0.02 21.87 -13.61
CA VAL A 783 -1.24 22.03 -12.79
C VAL A 783 -0.88 21.90 -11.33
N GLY A 784 -0.90 23.00 -10.57
CA GLY A 784 -0.58 23.00 -9.15
C GLY A 784 -1.79 22.80 -8.21
N ILE A 785 -1.48 22.80 -6.92
CA ILE A 785 -2.40 22.81 -5.80
C ILE A 785 -2.46 24.24 -5.28
N LEU A 786 -3.65 24.85 -5.34
CA LEU A 786 -3.85 26.20 -4.82
C LEU A 786 -3.97 26.16 -3.30
N SER A 787 -3.15 26.95 -2.61
CA SER A 787 -3.19 27.14 -1.16
C SER A 787 -2.61 28.50 -0.76
N THR A 788 -2.53 28.75 0.54
CA THR A 788 -1.99 29.95 1.19
C THR A 788 -0.49 30.15 0.94
N LEU A 789 -0.04 31.39 0.91
CA LEU A 789 1.37 31.81 0.81
C LEU A 789 1.61 32.98 1.79
N PRO A 790 2.86 33.22 2.25
CA PRO A 790 3.17 34.31 3.16
C PRO A 790 2.71 35.69 2.66
N GLY A 791 2.41 36.58 3.60
CA GLY A 791 1.92 37.93 3.31
C GLY A 791 0.44 37.95 2.95
N GLY A 792 -0.34 36.99 3.46
CA GLY A 792 -1.77 36.85 3.16
C GLY A 792 -2.08 36.51 1.69
N GLN A 793 -1.12 35.92 0.97
CA GLN A 793 -1.23 35.62 -0.45
C GLN A 793 -1.69 34.18 -0.70
N TYR A 794 -1.95 33.84 -1.97
CA TYR A 794 -2.37 32.49 -2.38
C TYR A 794 -1.73 32.13 -3.71
N GLY A 795 -1.31 30.88 -3.88
CA GLY A 795 -0.66 30.45 -5.11
C GLY A 795 -0.55 28.94 -5.28
N LEU A 796 -0.06 28.56 -6.46
CA LEU A 796 0.02 27.18 -6.93
C LEU A 796 1.41 26.62 -6.66
N LEU A 797 1.49 25.51 -5.93
CA LEU A 797 2.69 24.67 -5.84
C LEU A 797 2.35 23.25 -6.29
N ALA A 798 3.35 22.48 -6.74
CA ALA A 798 3.17 21.09 -7.13
C ALA A 798 4.28 20.23 -6.52
N GLY A 799 3.94 19.04 -6.04
CA GLY A 799 4.88 18.13 -5.40
C GLY A 799 4.20 17.06 -4.56
N THR A 800 4.94 16.00 -4.22
CA THR A 800 4.52 15.05 -3.17
C THR A 800 4.36 15.77 -1.82
N SER A 801 5.07 16.88 -1.63
CA SER A 801 4.89 17.84 -0.53
C SER A 801 3.51 18.48 -0.44
N MET A 802 2.74 18.54 -1.54
CA MET A 802 1.35 19.00 -1.55
C MET A 802 0.35 17.84 -1.45
N ALA A 803 0.74 16.62 -1.82
CA ALA A 803 -0.08 15.42 -1.66
C ALA A 803 -0.15 14.95 -0.18
N ALA A 804 0.99 14.93 0.52
CA ALA A 804 1.07 14.57 1.94
C ALA A 804 0.07 15.34 2.84
N PRO A 805 -0.04 16.69 2.75
CA PRO A 805 -1.00 17.43 3.56
C PRO A 805 -2.47 17.15 3.23
N VAL A 806 -2.80 16.71 2.00
CA VAL A 806 -4.17 16.25 1.71
C VAL A 806 -4.50 15.03 2.56
N VAL A 807 -3.58 14.07 2.66
CA VAL A 807 -3.72 12.86 3.47
C VAL A 807 -3.78 13.21 4.96
N ALA A 808 -2.94 14.13 5.43
CA ALA A 808 -2.95 14.60 6.81
C ALA A 808 -4.28 15.27 7.20
N GLY A 809 -4.86 16.07 6.30
CA GLY A 809 -6.19 16.65 6.49
C GLY A 809 -7.29 15.59 6.57
N ILE A 810 -7.27 14.57 5.69
CA ILE A 810 -8.27 13.49 5.72
C ILE A 810 -8.13 12.65 7.00
N ALA A 811 -6.90 12.35 7.43
CA ALA A 811 -6.65 11.69 8.72
C ALA A 811 -7.23 12.50 9.89
N ALA A 812 -7.09 13.83 9.86
CA ALA A 812 -7.68 14.71 10.86
C ALA A 812 -9.21 14.69 10.84
N LEU A 813 -9.85 14.65 9.66
CA LEU A 813 -11.31 14.47 9.55
C LEU A 813 -11.76 13.13 10.14
N VAL A 814 -11.05 12.04 9.84
CA VAL A 814 -11.33 10.70 10.40
C VAL A 814 -11.26 10.71 11.93
N LEU A 815 -10.23 11.35 12.50
CA LEU A 815 -10.06 11.48 13.96
C LEU A 815 -11.07 12.45 14.58
N ALA A 816 -11.48 13.51 13.89
CA ALA A 816 -12.53 14.42 14.35
C ALA A 816 -13.89 13.68 14.45
N GLN A 817 -14.20 12.84 13.47
CA GLN A 817 -15.37 11.96 13.47
C GLN A 817 -15.29 10.92 14.61
N ASN A 818 -14.13 10.27 14.78
CA ASN A 818 -13.90 9.29 15.84
C ASN A 818 -12.49 9.40 16.45
N PRO A 819 -12.33 10.03 17.62
CA PRO A 819 -11.02 10.33 18.22
C PRO A 819 -10.39 9.10 18.90
N ASN A 820 -11.20 8.07 19.18
CA ASN A 820 -10.80 6.86 19.89
C ASN A 820 -10.13 5.82 18.98
N LEU A 821 -10.02 6.11 17.68
CA LEU A 821 -9.30 5.24 16.76
C LEU A 821 -7.82 5.18 17.13
N THR A 822 -7.27 3.98 17.14
CA THR A 822 -5.83 3.75 17.25
C THR A 822 -5.14 4.18 15.96
N VAL A 823 -3.82 4.43 16.01
CA VAL A 823 -3.06 4.81 14.82
C VAL A 823 -3.21 3.78 13.70
N ALA A 824 -3.10 2.49 14.03
CA ALA A 824 -3.27 1.40 13.06
C ALA A 824 -4.68 1.38 12.44
N GLN A 825 -5.73 1.69 13.21
CA GLN A 825 -7.09 1.78 12.68
C GLN A 825 -7.27 2.98 11.74
N VAL A 826 -6.66 4.13 12.06
CA VAL A 826 -6.68 5.30 11.16
C VAL A 826 -5.96 4.96 9.87
N GLU A 827 -4.73 4.44 9.96
CA GLU A 827 -3.93 4.04 8.80
C GLU A 827 -4.67 3.04 7.90
N GLN A 828 -5.23 1.98 8.48
CA GLN A 828 -6.00 0.98 7.73
C GLN A 828 -7.25 1.60 7.08
N LYS A 829 -7.93 2.54 7.76
CA LYS A 829 -9.09 3.23 7.21
C LYS A 829 -8.69 4.08 6.00
N LEU A 830 -7.57 4.80 6.06
CA LEU A 830 -7.05 5.56 4.93
C LEU A 830 -6.71 4.63 3.76
N LEU A 831 -5.93 3.57 3.99
CA LEU A 831 -5.53 2.62 2.94
C LEU A 831 -6.73 1.93 2.27
N SER A 832 -7.70 1.45 3.06
CA SER A 832 -8.91 0.78 2.53
C SER A 832 -9.91 1.72 1.86
N SER A 833 -9.77 3.03 2.07
CA SER A 833 -10.59 4.07 1.44
C SER A 833 -9.98 4.64 0.16
N SER A 834 -8.88 4.06 -0.34
CA SER A 834 -8.24 4.48 -1.57
C SER A 834 -8.93 3.88 -2.80
N TYR A 835 -9.17 4.72 -3.80
CA TYR A 835 -9.63 4.30 -5.13
C TYR A 835 -8.46 3.72 -5.93
N PHE A 836 -8.61 2.48 -6.41
CA PHE A 836 -7.60 1.80 -7.20
C PHE A 836 -8.19 1.24 -8.49
N ASP A 837 -7.65 1.68 -9.63
CA ASP A 837 -8.04 1.19 -10.96
C ASP A 837 -6.95 0.27 -11.53
N GLY A 838 -7.16 -1.04 -11.41
CA GLY A 838 -6.20 -2.05 -11.86
C GLY A 838 -5.91 -2.05 -13.37
N SER A 839 -6.65 -1.30 -14.18
CA SER A 839 -6.38 -1.18 -15.62
C SER A 839 -5.14 -0.33 -15.93
N TYR A 840 -4.74 0.58 -15.04
CA TYR A 840 -3.57 1.44 -15.25
C TYR A 840 -2.79 1.81 -13.99
N MET A 841 -3.37 1.64 -12.79
CA MET A 841 -2.66 1.88 -11.54
C MET A 841 -1.85 0.64 -11.18
N LYS A 842 -0.54 0.82 -11.01
CA LYS A 842 0.36 -0.21 -10.51
C LYS A 842 0.57 -0.01 -9.02
N ALA A 843 0.53 -1.08 -8.22
CA ALA A 843 0.72 -0.98 -6.77
C ALA A 843 2.08 -0.36 -6.39
N THR A 844 3.14 -0.60 -7.16
CA THR A 844 4.46 0.02 -6.96
C THR A 844 4.46 1.54 -7.16
N GLU A 845 3.52 2.08 -7.95
CA GLU A 845 3.40 3.49 -8.29
C GLU A 845 2.32 4.23 -7.48
N TYR A 846 1.24 3.53 -7.11
CA TYR A 846 0.05 4.12 -6.49
C TYR A 846 -0.21 3.62 -5.06
N GLY A 847 0.55 2.64 -4.57
CA GLY A 847 0.26 1.98 -3.30
C GLY A 847 -1.14 1.38 -3.28
N ALA A 848 -1.93 1.69 -2.25
CA ALA A 848 -3.33 1.35 -2.12
C ALA A 848 -4.26 2.12 -3.09
N GLY A 849 -3.77 3.16 -3.77
CA GLY A 849 -4.53 3.98 -4.71
C GLY A 849 -4.71 5.43 -4.25
N VAL A 850 -5.64 6.12 -4.88
CA VAL A 850 -5.94 7.53 -4.63
C VAL A 850 -6.86 7.67 -3.42
N LEU A 851 -6.37 8.28 -2.34
CA LEU A 851 -7.15 8.44 -1.12
C LEU A 851 -8.42 9.29 -1.35
N ARG A 852 -9.55 8.79 -0.83
CA ARG A 852 -10.87 9.43 -0.94
C ARG A 852 -11.47 9.71 0.44
N ALA A 853 -11.69 10.98 0.75
CA ALA A 853 -12.20 11.45 2.03
C ALA A 853 -13.65 11.04 2.31
N ASP A 854 -14.48 11.02 1.26
CA ASP A 854 -15.86 10.54 1.31
C ASP A 854 -15.90 9.07 1.76
N LEU A 855 -15.05 8.23 1.17
CA LEU A 855 -14.91 6.83 1.57
C LEU A 855 -14.32 6.69 2.96
N ALA A 856 -13.27 7.46 3.27
CA ALA A 856 -12.62 7.45 4.57
C ALA A 856 -13.55 7.87 5.70
N LEU A 857 -14.63 8.63 5.45
CA LEU A 857 -15.63 9.01 6.45
C LEU A 857 -16.85 8.07 6.50
N GLY A 858 -16.81 6.95 5.78
CA GLY A 858 -17.79 5.87 5.88
C GLY A 858 -18.87 5.89 4.79
N LEU A 859 -18.66 6.62 3.69
CA LEU A 859 -19.49 6.44 2.50
C LEU A 859 -19.02 5.19 1.75
N PRO A 860 -19.92 4.29 1.34
CA PRO A 860 -19.52 3.09 0.61
C PRO A 860 -18.94 3.45 -0.76
N GLY A 861 -17.84 2.79 -1.13
CA GLY A 861 -17.21 2.95 -2.44
C GLY A 861 -17.95 2.17 -3.54
N PRO A 862 -17.61 2.43 -4.82
CA PRO A 862 -18.16 1.68 -5.95
C PRO A 862 -17.95 0.17 -5.75
N GLY A 863 -19.03 -0.62 -5.84
CA GLY A 863 -18.97 -2.09 -5.69
C GLY A 863 -18.95 -2.62 -4.25
N THR A 864 -19.14 -1.76 -3.24
CA THR A 864 -19.17 -2.19 -1.83
C THR A 864 -20.46 -2.98 -1.54
N GLN A 865 -20.34 -4.26 -1.18
CA GLN A 865 -21.44 -5.00 -0.55
C GLN A 865 -21.68 -4.45 0.86
N VAL A 866 -22.84 -3.85 1.08
CA VAL A 866 -23.25 -3.39 2.39
C VAL A 866 -24.06 -4.48 3.07
N SER A 867 -23.51 -5.07 4.14
CA SER A 867 -24.22 -6.04 4.98
C SER A 867 -24.95 -5.30 6.11
N ILE A 868 -26.28 -5.32 6.10
CA ILE A 868 -27.10 -4.80 7.21
C ILE A 868 -27.25 -5.93 8.23
N SER A 869 -26.82 -5.71 9.46
CA SER A 869 -27.18 -6.56 10.61
C SER A 869 -27.85 -5.67 11.66
N ALA A 870 -29.09 -6.00 12.00
CA ALA A 870 -29.78 -5.40 13.14
C ALA A 870 -29.77 -6.43 14.28
N SER A 871 -29.43 -5.98 15.48
CA SER A 871 -29.57 -6.77 16.71
C SER A 871 -30.30 -5.91 17.75
N GLY A 872 -31.34 -6.48 18.35
CA GLY A 872 -32.15 -5.85 19.39
C GLY A 872 -32.88 -6.92 20.21
N SER A 873 -33.02 -6.66 21.51
CA SER A 873 -33.79 -7.47 22.48
C SER A 873 -35.23 -6.97 22.53
N LEU A 874 -36.23 -7.86 22.63
CA LEU A 874 -37.65 -7.49 22.62
C LEU A 874 -38.51 -8.26 23.63
N ASP A 875 -38.89 -7.56 24.70
CA ASP A 875 -40.11 -7.83 25.47
C ASP A 875 -41.35 -7.20 24.77
N SER A 876 -41.20 -6.66 23.55
CA SER A 876 -42.30 -6.08 22.77
C SER A 876 -41.95 -5.88 21.29
N ALA A 877 -42.23 -6.90 20.46
CA ALA A 877 -42.36 -6.89 18.99
C ALA A 877 -41.47 -5.94 18.16
N LEU A 878 -40.55 -6.50 17.36
CA LEU A 878 -39.98 -5.77 16.21
C LEU A 878 -41.12 -5.65 15.19
N ASP A 879 -41.95 -4.62 15.35
CA ASP A 879 -43.11 -4.36 14.49
C ASP A 879 -42.72 -3.71 13.15
N SER A 880 -41.46 -3.31 12.97
CA SER A 880 -40.99 -2.78 11.68
C SER A 880 -39.49 -2.97 11.43
N VAL A 881 -39.16 -3.19 10.15
CA VAL A 881 -37.81 -3.06 9.60
C VAL A 881 -37.85 -1.85 8.67
N THR A 882 -37.26 -0.73 9.08
CA THR A 882 -37.18 0.48 8.26
C THR A 882 -35.97 0.42 7.34
N LEU A 883 -36.20 0.47 6.03
CA LEU A 883 -35.17 0.58 4.99
C LEU A 883 -35.29 1.96 4.33
N ASP A 884 -34.35 2.86 4.66
CA ASP A 884 -34.24 4.16 4.01
C ASP A 884 -33.46 3.99 2.69
N LEU A 885 -34.18 3.87 1.58
CA LEU A 885 -33.60 3.76 0.24
C LEU A 885 -33.62 5.12 -0.44
N TYR A 886 -32.46 5.63 -0.83
CA TYR A 886 -32.34 6.86 -1.62
C TYR A 886 -32.09 6.54 -3.10
N GLY A 887 -33.09 6.85 -3.94
CA GLY A 887 -32.91 7.09 -5.37
C GLY A 887 -32.37 5.93 -6.21
N GLY A 888 -33.23 4.99 -6.59
CA GLY A 888 -32.91 3.95 -7.57
C GLY A 888 -33.97 2.85 -7.62
N SER A 889 -33.97 2.04 -8.69
CA SER A 889 -34.76 0.80 -8.76
C SER A 889 -34.06 -0.25 -7.92
N SER A 890 -34.41 -0.36 -6.64
CA SER A 890 -33.86 -1.38 -5.75
C SER A 890 -34.87 -2.50 -5.54
N SER A 891 -34.47 -3.73 -5.78
CA SER A 891 -35.20 -4.90 -5.28
C SER A 891 -34.65 -5.27 -3.90
N PHE A 892 -35.53 -5.46 -2.93
CA PHE A 892 -35.17 -6.10 -1.67
C PHE A 892 -35.83 -7.47 -1.63
N SER A 893 -35.09 -8.47 -1.15
CA SER A 893 -35.64 -9.79 -0.86
C SER A 893 -35.53 -10.03 0.64
N LEU A 894 -36.66 -10.35 1.27
CA LEU A 894 -36.70 -10.83 2.63
C LEU A 894 -36.69 -12.36 2.54
N SER A 895 -35.63 -12.99 3.04
CA SER A 895 -35.51 -14.44 3.14
C SER A 895 -35.37 -14.84 4.60
N GLY A 896 -35.88 -16.02 4.96
CA GLY A 896 -35.84 -16.52 6.35
C GLY A 896 -36.99 -16.06 7.25
N LEU A 897 -38.06 -15.46 6.68
CA LEU A 897 -39.28 -15.15 7.43
C LEU A 897 -40.05 -16.45 7.70
N VAL A 898 -40.39 -16.72 8.97
CA VAL A 898 -41.30 -17.82 9.34
C VAL A 898 -42.75 -17.46 8.98
N PRO A 899 -43.67 -18.39 8.74
CA PRO A 899 -45.07 -18.05 8.45
C PRO A 899 -45.73 -17.29 9.61
N ASP A 900 -45.94 -15.98 9.44
CA ASP A 900 -46.62 -15.10 10.41
C ASP A 900 -47.12 -13.81 9.72
N LYS A 901 -47.78 -12.95 10.49
CA LYS A 901 -48.18 -11.60 10.12
C LYS A 901 -47.07 -10.62 10.44
N TYR A 902 -46.42 -10.10 9.40
CA TYR A 902 -45.38 -9.11 9.52
C TYR A 902 -45.89 -7.76 9.11
N THR A 903 -45.63 -6.74 9.92
CA THR A 903 -45.85 -5.36 9.51
C THR A 903 -44.59 -4.85 8.82
N VAL A 904 -44.69 -4.56 7.53
CA VAL A 904 -43.64 -3.85 6.80
C VAL A 904 -44.02 -2.39 6.80
N GLU A 905 -43.15 -1.57 7.37
CA GLU A 905 -43.32 -0.13 7.45
C GLU A 905 -42.35 0.53 6.49
N ALA A 906 -42.89 1.15 5.44
CA ALA A 906 -42.11 1.95 4.53
C ALA A 906 -42.24 3.42 4.95
N VAL A 907 -41.10 4.05 5.19
CA VAL A 907 -41.03 5.47 5.51
C VAL A 907 -40.39 6.18 4.33
N ALA A 908 -41.18 6.99 3.63
CA ALA A 908 -40.71 7.70 2.44
C ALA A 908 -40.01 9.00 2.83
N ALA A 909 -38.68 9.02 2.77
CA ALA A 909 -37.88 10.22 2.97
C ALA A 909 -37.67 11.01 1.64
N GLY A 910 -38.76 11.51 1.08
CA GLY A 910 -38.75 12.45 -0.06
C GLY A 910 -38.86 11.80 -1.45
N ALA A 911 -39.96 12.13 -2.14
CA ALA A 911 -40.50 11.62 -3.43
C ALA A 911 -41.07 10.18 -3.39
N LYS A 912 -42.14 9.94 -4.16
CA LYS A 912 -43.03 8.75 -4.07
C LYS A 912 -42.31 7.47 -4.49
N TYR A 913 -42.36 6.43 -3.64
CA TYR A 913 -41.82 5.10 -3.93
C TYR A 913 -42.95 4.14 -4.32
N GLN A 914 -42.75 3.31 -5.35
CA GLN A 914 -43.65 2.20 -5.66
C GLN A 914 -43.17 0.91 -4.99
N LEU A 915 -43.97 0.36 -4.08
CA LEU A 915 -43.82 -1.01 -3.60
C LEU A 915 -44.64 -1.94 -4.49
N LYS A 916 -43.97 -2.83 -5.24
CA LYS A 916 -44.67 -3.88 -6.00
C LYS A 916 -44.97 -5.08 -5.11
N GLY A 917 -46.20 -5.13 -4.61
CA GLY A 917 -46.86 -6.26 -3.95
C GLY A 917 -48.39 -6.07 -3.95
N ALA A 918 -49.15 -7.18 -3.92
CA ALA A 918 -50.54 -7.46 -4.34
C ALA A 918 -51.63 -6.36 -4.43
N ASN A 919 -51.52 -5.17 -3.84
CA ASN A 919 -52.39 -4.02 -4.10
C ASN A 919 -51.57 -2.73 -3.84
N GLY A 920 -51.17 -2.03 -4.90
CA GLY A 920 -50.22 -0.92 -4.81
C GLY A 920 -50.77 0.30 -4.06
N VAL A 921 -49.92 0.92 -3.24
CA VAL A 921 -50.20 2.21 -2.58
C VAL A 921 -49.05 3.18 -2.84
N ASN A 922 -49.41 4.47 -2.97
CA ASN A 922 -48.48 5.57 -3.20
C ASN A 922 -48.26 6.33 -1.90
N LEU A 923 -47.03 6.33 -1.38
CA LEU A 923 -46.65 7.12 -0.20
C LEU A 923 -46.00 8.44 -0.61
N THR A 924 -46.42 9.55 0.00
CA THR A 924 -45.77 10.86 -0.11
C THR A 924 -44.79 11.13 1.03
N ALA A 925 -43.97 12.17 0.88
CA ALA A 925 -42.92 12.50 1.84
C ALA A 925 -43.50 12.76 3.24
N GLY A 926 -43.00 12.01 4.23
CA GLY A 926 -43.51 12.08 5.61
C GLY A 926 -44.74 11.22 5.88
N GLU A 927 -45.29 10.53 4.88
CA GLU A 927 -46.28 9.48 5.10
C GLU A 927 -45.58 8.18 5.50
N THR A 928 -46.20 7.50 6.45
CA THR A 928 -45.81 6.18 6.91
C THR A 928 -46.96 5.26 6.60
N GLU A 929 -46.67 4.13 5.96
CA GLU A 929 -47.67 3.11 5.72
C GLU A 929 -47.14 1.76 6.16
N SER A 930 -47.97 1.14 6.99
CA SER A 930 -47.74 -0.15 7.57
C SER A 930 -48.62 -1.15 6.83
N ARG A 931 -48.01 -2.19 6.26
CA ARG A 931 -48.71 -3.28 5.57
C ARG A 931 -48.47 -4.57 6.29
N VAL A 932 -49.55 -5.25 6.66
CA VAL A 932 -49.48 -6.57 7.27
C VAL A 932 -49.39 -7.61 6.15
N LEU A 933 -48.18 -8.10 5.92
CA LEU A 933 -47.94 -9.26 5.06
C LEU A 933 -48.22 -10.52 5.87
N SER A 934 -49.12 -11.37 5.38
CA SER A 934 -49.28 -12.72 5.90
C SER A 934 -48.45 -13.65 5.02
N ILE A 935 -47.36 -14.17 5.55
CA ILE A 935 -46.56 -15.19 4.87
C ILE A 935 -47.11 -16.55 5.29
N LYS A 936 -47.55 -17.33 4.29
CA LYS A 936 -48.12 -18.67 4.49
C LYS A 936 -47.04 -19.74 4.45
#